data_AF-A0A239DQ30-F1
#
_entry.id   AF-A0A239DQ30-F1
#
_cell.length_a   1.000
_cell.length_b   1.000
_cell.length_c   1.000
_cell.angle_alpha   90.00
_cell.angle_beta   90.00
_cell.angle_gamma   90.00
#
_symmetry.space_group_name_H-M   'P 1'
#
loop_
_entity.id
_entity.type
_entity.pdbx_description
1 polymer ?
#
loop_
_entity_poly.entity_id
_entity_poly.type
_entity_poly.pdbx_seq_one_letter_code
_entity_poly.pdbx_strand_id
1 'polypeptide(L)'
;MESNCLLQDGSLFIGLISLPLGKEEETNATLEGLFEDYTKRLNKKISLYSNKKEGDTDYDSLIKFFFKEKKFYLFGKFDLAVITIIDGFSFPVREFSLKGLNLFSKEDCILDISRHTILGPTPKFNNDKDDKDDKDDKITGLHKKIYENKQLPLISITRLKLNDLCLFKNGTDFIRSVIKQINYTLKNQIDKKHQFDFIIIENYGWSEITITIFADSYNSIGDIMIKLRSLTKSDLINTLDLIDRPLKNILKAEQTSVKPDSLLFTDSHSVLGFDYDLFSNQDAIKNLISSNDEILHRIDISTKPGYIVDIFNSLKEISKLDQLQIDESNHIKATVGKSDILYYINKNKKIKTHELIRWITNFRNNKNFTSKVNRLSTTVIFHHQENCFPQGSITSNSISDVDLLKLKFNSDTLIKLNKTLGELNIPHVTKEAILNLFSIFNNKMSNSLSFASFIELRPFLTHILQVVANAIYRSKNTSNYNFKSILKWLNHSLHAFHYAYYNRVLGQYNNGDQYDQPMFFNIGSQTLVSAFDILYKSITSIVGNKASFVFVEADPEFTISDLALRLNYFHVFNPELLCAVLFQEATNQCKNRFEHEHPNLFRFHRQKNRKTSTNYIDWNLRKNGIEGDQLIREYENIITPLTPEFFEHIFSDLVGYRLFYQDNSKMYTYWSWAYFSTDINNFQNNHENLDINTKYLIPYLFRQLIVLKCYSEEEYENYEVKFDPKLDIIANREIVSLKTFLNTYFLKGEFLAWVNEIKEFAENLYKKNLLNNIGDNSQIINQIKENLIKGRVINNYSTNETDENRFLFTRNLLYAYLEAVKEVSKESKKYNIVRRQKDYENTKNEDFSNLLFDPQGGTYIVNPTIRREIYKLRSSFHMTLIHLSLLKKGRMFREMTNSKRTSLDDITFNEKDYKKFIVPKITFVDNKY
;
A
#
# COMPACT_ATOMS: atom_id res chain seq x y z
N MET A 1 -7.04 -23.10 15.78
CA MET A 1 -7.07 -22.33 17.04
C MET A 1 -6.53 -20.95 16.74
N GLU A 2 -7.37 -19.94 16.88
CA GLU A 2 -7.13 -18.59 16.35
C GLU A 2 -6.11 -17.83 17.19
N SER A 3 -4.97 -17.48 16.60
CA SER A 3 -4.13 -16.40 17.10
C SER A 3 -4.89 -15.09 16.94
N ASN A 4 -5.78 -14.79 17.89
CA ASN A 4 -6.64 -13.62 17.89
C ASN A 4 -5.84 -12.33 18.17
N CYS A 5 -5.09 -11.87 17.17
CA CYS A 5 -4.59 -10.51 17.13
C CYS A 5 -5.80 -9.62 16.77
N LEU A 6 -6.32 -8.87 17.74
CA LEU A 6 -7.33 -7.84 17.48
C LEU A 6 -6.55 -6.55 17.24
N LEU A 7 -6.60 -6.00 16.04
CA LEU A 7 -5.94 -4.75 15.67
C LEU A 7 -6.63 -3.57 16.37
N GLN A 8 -5.86 -2.55 16.76
CA GLN A 8 -6.33 -1.43 17.59
C GLN A 8 -7.05 -0.34 16.78
N ASP A 9 -7.63 0.61 17.49
CA ASP A 9 -8.38 1.76 16.95
C ASP A 9 -7.47 2.93 16.51
N GLY A 10 -6.15 2.74 16.53
CA GLY A 10 -5.14 3.70 16.12
C GLY A 10 -3.80 3.02 15.85
N SER A 11 -2.88 3.76 15.25
CA SER A 11 -1.52 3.29 14.98
C SER A 11 -0.47 4.27 15.42
N LEU A 12 0.68 3.71 15.77
CA LEU A 12 1.90 4.47 15.97
C LEU A 12 2.45 4.89 14.61
N PHE A 13 2.63 6.19 14.44
CA PHE A 13 3.32 6.80 13.32
C PHE A 13 4.70 7.25 13.78
N ILE A 14 5.72 6.96 12.97
CA ILE A 14 7.08 7.45 13.16
C ILE A 14 7.53 8.12 11.85
N GLY A 15 7.69 9.43 11.88
CA GLY A 15 8.29 10.21 10.80
C GLY A 15 9.76 10.47 11.07
N LEU A 16 10.66 9.89 10.27
CA LEU A 16 12.09 10.19 10.30
C LEU A 16 12.38 11.30 9.27
N ILE A 17 13.00 12.38 9.69
CA ILE A 17 13.16 13.61 8.90
C ILE A 17 14.63 14.02 8.94
N SER A 18 15.18 14.40 7.78
CA SER A 18 16.47 15.09 7.71
C SER A 18 16.23 16.59 7.69
N LEU A 19 16.81 17.30 8.65
CA LEU A 19 16.62 18.74 8.81
C LEU A 19 17.68 19.49 7.97
N PRO A 20 17.29 20.55 7.25
CA PRO A 20 18.27 21.44 6.64
C PRO A 20 19.14 22.08 7.73
N LEU A 21 20.46 21.99 7.58
CA LEU A 21 21.41 22.54 8.55
C LEU A 21 21.21 24.06 8.72
N GLY A 22 21.08 24.50 9.97
CA GLY A 22 20.85 25.90 10.33
C GLY A 22 19.40 26.36 10.23
N LYS A 23 18.46 25.47 9.89
CA LYS A 23 17.01 25.71 9.78
C LYS A 23 16.19 24.79 10.70
N GLU A 24 16.83 24.22 11.71
CA GLU A 24 16.19 23.26 12.62
C GLU A 24 15.01 23.87 13.39
N GLU A 25 15.17 25.08 13.94
CA GLU A 25 14.10 25.76 14.70
C GLU A 25 12.89 26.11 13.80
N GLU A 26 13.13 26.64 12.60
CA GLU A 26 12.08 26.97 11.60
C GLU A 26 11.30 25.70 11.21
N THR A 27 12.02 24.63 10.89
CA THR A 27 11.41 23.34 10.53
C THR A 27 10.63 22.75 11.70
N ASN A 28 11.14 22.92 12.93
CA ASN A 28 10.48 22.42 14.14
C ASN A 28 9.18 23.15 14.46
N ALA A 29 9.18 24.48 14.42
CA ALA A 29 7.99 25.32 14.63
C ALA A 29 6.91 25.04 13.58
N THR A 30 7.35 24.80 12.34
CA THR A 30 6.49 24.40 11.23
C THR A 30 5.80 23.05 11.50
N LEU A 31 6.56 22.06 11.98
CA LEU A 31 6.01 20.75 12.33
C LEU A 31 5.02 20.86 13.49
N GLU A 32 5.35 21.62 14.54
CA GLU A 32 4.43 21.94 15.66
C GLU A 32 3.11 22.54 15.15
N GLY A 33 3.19 23.58 14.30
CA GLY A 33 2.02 24.23 13.73
C GLY A 33 1.12 23.26 12.94
N LEU A 34 1.72 22.31 12.21
CA LEU A 34 0.99 21.30 11.46
C LEU A 34 0.17 20.36 12.36
N PHE A 35 0.77 19.85 13.44
CA PHE A 35 0.09 18.96 14.39
C PHE A 35 -0.96 19.70 15.20
N GLU A 36 -0.68 20.94 15.62
CA GLU A 36 -1.64 21.81 16.29
C GLU A 36 -2.86 22.10 15.41
N ASP A 37 -2.65 22.49 14.15
CA ASP A 37 -3.72 22.79 13.21
C ASP A 37 -4.60 21.57 12.97
N TYR A 38 -4.00 20.38 12.83
CA TYR A 38 -4.74 19.14 12.67
C TYR A 38 -5.61 18.84 13.91
N THR A 39 -5.02 18.96 15.10
CA THR A 39 -5.69 18.74 16.38
C THR A 39 -6.83 19.74 16.59
N LYS A 40 -6.60 21.04 16.30
CA LYS A 40 -7.64 22.09 16.37
C LYS A 40 -8.80 21.79 15.42
N ARG A 41 -8.52 21.39 14.17
CA ARG A 41 -9.55 21.00 13.19
C ARG A 41 -10.33 19.75 13.63
N LEU A 42 -9.66 18.78 14.23
CA LEU A 42 -10.29 17.58 14.76
C LEU A 42 -11.23 17.93 15.92
N ASN A 43 -10.75 18.70 16.90
CA ASN A 43 -11.53 19.15 18.07
C ASN A 43 -12.74 20.00 17.67
N LYS A 44 -12.57 20.93 16.72
CA LYS A 44 -13.69 21.71 16.18
C LYS A 44 -14.76 20.80 15.57
N LYS A 45 -14.36 19.78 14.81
CA LYS A 45 -15.30 18.81 14.23
C LYS A 45 -15.99 17.97 15.30
N ILE A 46 -15.29 17.55 16.35
CA ILE A 46 -15.90 16.82 17.47
C ILE A 46 -16.99 17.68 18.12
N SER A 47 -16.69 18.94 18.44
CA SER A 47 -17.65 19.86 19.07
C SER A 47 -18.90 20.13 18.23
N LEU A 48 -18.80 20.03 16.90
CA LEU A 48 -19.93 20.18 15.99
C LEU A 48 -20.83 18.94 15.92
N TYR A 49 -20.32 17.76 16.27
CA TYR A 49 -21.02 16.47 16.15
C TYR A 49 -21.50 15.91 17.48
N SER A 50 -20.97 16.39 18.60
CA SER A 50 -21.44 16.05 19.94
C SER A 50 -22.73 16.80 20.28
N ASN A 51 -23.86 16.44 19.63
CA ASN A 51 -25.20 16.85 20.08
C ASN A 51 -25.66 16.10 21.36
N LYS A 52 -24.75 15.62 22.23
CA LYS A 52 -25.08 14.87 23.45
C LYS A 52 -24.31 15.31 24.69
N LYS A 53 -25.11 15.38 25.76
CA LYS A 53 -24.89 15.68 27.18
C LYS A 53 -23.48 15.41 27.71
N GLU A 54 -22.96 16.36 28.47
CA GLU A 54 -21.89 16.20 29.46
C GLU A 54 -22.03 14.83 30.15
N GLY A 55 -21.10 13.90 29.90
CA GLY A 55 -21.12 12.58 30.55
C GLY A 55 -20.49 11.41 29.80
N ASP A 56 -20.22 11.49 28.49
CA ASP A 56 -19.47 10.43 27.78
C ASP A 56 -17.94 10.65 27.94
N THR A 57 -17.48 10.57 29.19
CA THR A 57 -16.16 11.03 29.66
C THR A 57 -14.97 10.26 29.08
N ASP A 58 -15.16 9.05 28.60
CA ASP A 58 -14.06 8.22 28.07
C ASP A 58 -13.58 8.70 26.69
N TYR A 59 -14.47 9.23 25.86
CA TYR A 59 -14.13 9.55 24.47
C TYR A 59 -13.30 10.83 24.34
N ASP A 60 -13.69 11.91 25.04
CA ASP A 60 -12.90 13.15 25.13
C ASP A 60 -11.52 12.91 25.76
N SER A 61 -11.42 11.91 26.65
CA SER A 61 -10.17 11.57 27.31
C SER A 61 -9.15 10.87 26.40
N LEU A 62 -9.58 10.17 25.34
CA LEU A 62 -8.71 9.43 24.43
C LEU A 62 -8.26 10.25 23.22
N ILE A 63 -9.12 11.15 22.73
CA ILE A 63 -8.79 12.04 21.61
C ILE A 63 -7.57 12.91 21.92
N LYS A 64 -7.40 13.33 23.18
CA LYS A 64 -6.25 14.14 23.62
C LYS A 64 -4.89 13.48 23.37
N PHE A 65 -4.87 12.16 23.11
CA PHE A 65 -3.65 11.40 22.85
C PHE A 65 -3.31 11.29 21.35
N PHE A 66 -4.29 11.48 20.45
CA PHE A 66 -4.06 11.40 19.01
C PHE A 66 -3.44 12.69 18.48
N PHE A 67 -2.54 12.56 17.51
CA PHE A 67 -1.84 13.67 16.83
C PHE A 67 -1.01 14.57 17.74
N LYS A 68 -0.85 14.21 19.02
CA LYS A 68 0.17 14.81 19.89
C LYS A 68 1.53 14.29 19.47
N GLU A 69 2.49 15.15 19.20
CA GLU A 69 3.82 14.73 18.75
C GLU A 69 4.83 14.63 19.91
N LYS A 70 5.71 13.63 19.84
CA LYS A 70 6.93 13.57 20.64
C LYS A 70 8.12 13.54 19.69
N LYS A 71 9.12 14.36 19.98
CA LYS A 71 10.26 14.60 19.11
C LYS A 71 11.52 14.02 19.72
N PHE A 72 12.33 13.37 18.89
CA PHE A 72 13.65 12.87 19.27
C PHE A 72 14.67 13.32 18.25
N TYR A 73 15.78 13.87 18.71
CA TYR A 73 16.93 14.11 17.85
C TYR A 73 17.60 12.78 17.51
N LEU A 74 17.94 12.56 16.24
CA LEU A 74 18.52 11.32 15.75
C LEU A 74 19.97 11.50 15.31
N PHE A 75 20.75 10.44 15.48
CA PHE A 75 22.08 10.30 14.93
C PHE A 75 22.03 9.61 13.56
N GLY A 76 22.77 10.15 12.61
CA GLY A 76 23.11 9.49 11.36
C GLY A 76 22.41 10.13 10.18
N LYS A 77 21.66 9.30 9.43
CA LYS A 77 21.05 9.74 8.17
C LYS A 77 19.90 10.74 8.37
N PHE A 78 19.09 10.52 9.40
CA PHE A 78 17.97 11.37 9.78
C PHE A 78 18.35 12.15 11.02
N ASP A 79 17.77 13.33 11.18
CA ASP A 79 18.09 14.29 12.24
C ASP A 79 16.99 14.36 13.30
N LEU A 80 15.76 14.03 12.92
CA LEU A 80 14.58 14.15 13.77
C LEU A 80 13.66 12.93 13.58
N ALA A 81 13.22 12.33 14.67
CA ALA A 81 12.07 11.43 14.72
C ALA A 81 10.89 12.17 15.33
N VAL A 82 9.75 12.11 14.65
CA VAL A 82 8.46 12.55 15.15
C VAL A 82 7.60 11.31 15.39
N ILE A 83 7.21 11.09 16.63
CA ILE A 83 6.39 9.96 17.06
C ILE A 83 5.01 10.47 17.47
N THR A 84 3.95 9.90 16.92
CA THR A 84 2.58 10.23 17.30
C THR A 84 1.63 9.06 17.11
N ILE A 85 0.49 9.07 17.80
CA ILE A 85 -0.60 8.12 17.60
C ILE A 85 -1.60 8.73 16.62
N ILE A 86 -1.97 7.98 15.58
CA ILE A 86 -2.89 8.44 14.52
C ILE A 86 -4.05 7.47 14.34
N ASP A 87 -5.18 7.95 13.84
CA ASP A 87 -6.41 7.20 13.55
C ASP A 87 -6.78 7.23 12.05
N GLY A 88 -5.79 7.50 11.19
CA GLY A 88 -6.03 7.68 9.75
C GLY A 88 -4.79 7.47 8.91
N PHE A 89 -4.82 6.46 8.02
CA PHE A 89 -3.69 6.12 7.16
C PHE A 89 -3.34 7.20 6.12
N SER A 90 -4.24 8.16 5.86
CA SER A 90 -3.97 9.28 4.95
C SER A 90 -3.07 10.37 5.54
N PHE A 91 -2.98 10.45 6.88
CA PHE A 91 -2.23 11.51 7.57
C PHE A 91 -0.74 11.54 7.20
N PRO A 92 0.00 10.40 7.24
CA PRO A 92 1.42 10.35 6.85
C PRO A 92 1.74 10.89 5.45
N VAL A 93 0.74 10.93 4.57
CA VAL A 93 0.90 11.19 3.13
C VAL A 93 0.67 12.64 2.82
N ARG A 94 -0.46 13.17 3.31
CA ARG A 94 -0.91 14.52 3.02
C ARG A 94 -0.02 15.54 3.73
N GLU A 95 0.20 15.32 5.02
CA GLU A 95 0.71 16.36 5.93
C GLU A 95 2.23 16.47 5.90
N PHE A 96 2.94 15.36 5.82
CA PHE A 96 4.41 15.40 5.79
C PHE A 96 4.99 15.82 4.43
N SER A 97 4.15 16.16 3.44
CA SER A 97 4.61 16.53 2.08
C SER A 97 5.20 17.94 2.05
N LEU A 98 6.04 18.24 1.04
CA LEU A 98 6.65 19.57 0.85
C LEU A 98 5.62 20.71 0.88
N LYS A 99 4.35 20.44 0.51
CA LYS A 99 3.26 21.41 0.54
C LYS A 99 2.54 21.50 1.89
N GLY A 100 2.46 20.41 2.65
CA GLY A 100 1.81 20.39 3.97
C GLY A 100 2.58 21.21 5.00
N LEU A 101 3.90 21.29 4.85
CA LEU A 101 4.76 22.03 5.77
C LEU A 101 4.70 23.56 5.60
N ASN A 102 3.89 24.16 4.71
CA ASN A 102 3.78 25.64 4.60
C ASN A 102 5.14 26.40 4.66
N LEU A 103 6.24 25.80 4.20
CA LEU A 103 7.57 26.41 4.15
C LEU A 103 7.64 27.54 3.10
N PHE A 104 6.50 27.87 2.49
CA PHE A 104 6.36 28.90 1.47
C PHE A 104 6.00 30.24 2.13
N SER A 105 7.01 30.90 2.70
CA SER A 105 7.06 32.35 2.55
C SER A 105 7.25 32.65 1.06
N LYS A 106 6.73 33.80 0.60
CA LYS A 106 6.52 34.11 -0.84
C LYS A 106 7.78 34.10 -1.73
N GLU A 107 9.00 33.88 -1.25
CA GLU A 107 10.22 34.00 -2.07
C GLU A 107 11.33 32.96 -1.78
N ASP A 108 11.18 32.01 -0.85
CA ASP A 108 12.31 31.15 -0.43
C ASP A 108 12.29 29.72 -1.00
N CYS A 109 13.49 29.25 -1.34
CA CYS A 109 13.82 27.97 -1.96
C CYS A 109 13.03 26.77 -1.42
N ILE A 110 12.61 25.89 -2.33
CA ILE A 110 12.09 24.55 -2.02
C ILE A 110 13.15 23.82 -1.18
N LEU A 111 12.93 23.70 0.13
CA LEU A 111 13.79 22.93 1.01
C LEU A 111 13.55 21.45 0.75
N ASP A 112 14.56 20.76 0.25
CA ASP A 112 14.51 19.33 -0.04
C ASP A 112 14.71 18.52 1.25
N ILE A 113 13.61 18.19 1.92
CA ILE A 113 13.60 17.46 3.19
C ILE A 113 13.44 15.96 2.89
N SER A 114 14.50 15.18 3.15
CA SER A 114 14.40 13.71 3.12
C SER A 114 13.55 13.24 4.30
N ARG A 115 12.51 12.45 4.02
CA ARG A 115 11.63 11.87 5.03
C ARG A 115 11.40 10.38 4.81
N HIS A 116 11.16 9.65 5.89
CA HIS A 116 10.73 8.26 5.86
C HIS A 116 9.66 8.04 6.91
N THR A 117 8.51 7.50 6.50
CA THR A 117 7.39 7.23 7.38
C THR A 117 7.30 5.74 7.65
N ILE A 118 7.26 5.38 8.93
CA ILE A 118 6.99 4.02 9.38
C ILE A 118 5.54 3.99 9.86
N LEU A 119 4.78 3.09 9.25
CA LEU A 119 3.37 2.91 9.50
C LEU A 119 3.04 1.43 9.53
N GLY A 120 2.16 1.07 10.43
CA GLY A 120 1.81 -0.31 10.70
C GLY A 120 0.73 -0.36 11.76
N PRO A 121 -0.13 -1.38 11.76
CA PRO A 121 -1.13 -1.47 12.80
C PRO A 121 -0.43 -1.76 14.12
N THR A 122 -0.89 -1.15 15.21
CA THR A 122 -0.39 -1.51 16.53
C THR A 122 -0.95 -2.90 16.89
N PRO A 123 -0.12 -3.95 17.03
CA PRO A 123 -0.61 -5.24 17.46
C PRO A 123 -1.12 -5.14 18.91
N LYS A 124 -2.12 -5.95 19.28
CA LYS A 124 -2.46 -6.10 20.70
C LYS A 124 -1.25 -6.67 21.45
N PHE A 125 -0.71 -5.88 22.37
CA PHE A 125 0.15 -6.42 23.42
C PHE A 125 -0.70 -7.40 24.24
N ASN A 126 -0.43 -8.68 24.07
CA ASN A 126 -0.80 -9.69 25.05
C ASN A 126 0.08 -9.40 26.27
N ASN A 127 -0.45 -8.63 27.23
CA ASN A 127 -0.11 -8.92 28.60
C ASN A 127 -0.70 -10.31 28.88
N ASP A 128 0.18 -11.23 29.22
CA ASP A 128 -0.12 -12.62 29.49
C ASP A 128 -1.16 -12.71 30.61
N LYS A 129 -2.32 -13.30 30.31
CA LYS A 129 -3.23 -14.10 31.15
C LYS A 129 -3.68 -13.67 32.56
N ASP A 130 -3.12 -12.65 33.22
CA ASP A 130 -3.43 -12.38 34.64
C ASP A 130 -4.07 -11.01 34.95
N ASP A 131 -4.09 -10.05 34.02
CA ASP A 131 -4.79 -8.78 34.27
C ASP A 131 -6.26 -8.88 33.85
N LYS A 132 -7.07 -9.53 34.69
CA LYS A 132 -8.53 -9.46 34.62
C LYS A 132 -9.10 -8.10 35.05
N ASP A 133 -8.26 -7.19 35.56
CA ASP A 133 -8.68 -5.94 36.19
C ASP A 133 -8.15 -4.63 35.57
N ASP A 134 -7.30 -4.66 34.54
CA ASP A 134 -6.86 -3.41 33.91
C ASP A 134 -7.92 -2.87 32.92
N LYS A 135 -8.82 -2.05 33.48
CA LYS A 135 -9.75 -1.17 32.75
C LYS A 135 -9.04 0.01 32.06
N ASP A 136 -7.74 0.18 32.23
CA ASP A 136 -6.98 1.25 31.58
C ASP A 136 -6.86 0.99 30.07
N ASP A 137 -7.41 1.91 29.28
CA ASP A 137 -7.36 1.84 27.82
C ASP A 137 -5.90 1.75 27.33
N LYS A 138 -5.61 0.81 26.43
CA LYS A 138 -4.25 0.48 25.98
C LYS A 138 -3.59 1.61 25.18
N ILE A 139 -4.37 2.52 24.60
CA ILE A 139 -3.87 3.77 24.00
C ILE A 139 -3.25 4.66 25.09
N THR A 140 -3.87 4.71 26.28
CA THR A 140 -3.32 5.40 27.46
C THR A 140 -1.99 4.78 27.87
N GLY A 141 -1.88 3.44 27.85
CA GLY A 141 -0.61 2.75 28.07
C GLY A 141 0.48 3.15 27.07
N LEU A 142 0.16 3.15 25.77
CA LEU A 142 1.09 3.59 24.72
C LEU A 142 1.49 5.06 24.88
N HIS A 143 0.53 5.94 25.18
CA HIS A 143 0.79 7.35 25.47
C HIS A 143 1.73 7.49 26.68
N LYS A 144 1.47 6.77 27.78
CA LYS A 144 2.32 6.80 28.97
C LYS A 144 3.77 6.43 28.64
N LYS A 145 3.98 5.38 27.83
CA LYS A 145 5.33 4.98 27.36
C LYS A 145 6.04 6.06 26.56
N ILE A 146 5.33 6.79 25.69
CA ILE A 146 5.92 7.77 24.78
C ILE A 146 6.11 9.14 25.43
N TYR A 147 5.10 9.64 26.15
CA TYR A 147 5.03 11.04 26.59
C TYR A 147 5.26 11.24 28.08
N GLU A 148 5.02 10.22 28.91
CA GLU A 148 5.12 10.34 30.38
C GLU A 148 6.40 9.72 30.93
N ASN A 149 7.14 8.95 30.12
CA ASN A 149 8.37 8.27 30.51
C ASN A 149 9.60 9.19 30.50
N LYS A 150 9.56 10.26 31.32
CA LYS A 150 10.63 11.28 31.40
C LYS A 150 11.97 10.75 31.91
N GLN A 151 12.03 9.52 32.43
CA GLN A 151 13.24 8.91 32.97
C GLN A 151 14.10 8.21 31.90
N LEU A 152 13.55 7.97 30.70
CA LEU A 152 14.24 7.25 29.61
C LEU A 152 14.51 8.20 28.43
N PRO A 153 15.56 9.02 28.49
CA PRO A 153 15.82 10.06 27.49
C PRO A 153 16.34 9.55 26.15
N LEU A 154 16.83 8.31 26.08
CA LEU A 154 17.46 7.76 24.88
C LEU A 154 16.45 6.95 24.07
N ILE A 155 16.58 6.99 22.75
CA ILE A 155 15.75 6.23 21.84
C ILE A 155 16.57 5.39 20.85
N SER A 156 16.06 4.20 20.54
CA SER A 156 16.48 3.40 19.40
C SER A 156 15.28 3.01 18.56
N ILE A 157 15.29 3.33 17.27
CA ILE A 157 14.29 2.88 16.30
C ILE A 157 14.97 1.83 15.42
N THR A 158 14.66 0.57 15.67
CA THR A 158 15.25 -0.57 14.98
C THR A 158 14.24 -1.25 14.10
N ARG A 159 14.55 -1.31 12.81
CA ARG A 159 13.79 -2.04 11.80
C ARG A 159 14.46 -3.39 11.56
N LEU A 160 13.67 -4.44 11.59
CA LEU A 160 14.10 -5.82 11.42
C LEU A 160 13.44 -6.40 10.17
N LYS A 161 14.27 -6.84 9.22
CA LYS A 161 13.83 -7.54 8.01
C LYS A 161 13.79 -9.03 8.31
N LEU A 162 12.62 -9.63 8.24
CA LEU A 162 12.44 -11.06 8.48
C LEU A 162 13.03 -11.90 7.36
N ASN A 163 13.36 -13.14 7.70
CA ASN A 163 13.72 -14.15 6.72
C ASN A 163 12.55 -14.47 5.78
N ASP A 164 12.64 -13.95 4.56
CA ASP A 164 11.63 -14.11 3.50
C ASP A 164 11.26 -15.58 3.26
N LEU A 165 12.20 -16.52 3.40
CA LEU A 165 11.92 -17.96 3.20
C LEU A 165 11.03 -18.53 4.31
N CYS A 166 11.25 -18.10 5.56
CA CYS A 166 10.39 -18.48 6.69
C CYS A 166 9.03 -17.80 6.59
N LEU A 167 9.04 -16.53 6.18
CA LEU A 167 7.86 -15.69 6.01
C LEU A 167 6.91 -16.22 4.92
N PHE A 168 7.44 -16.66 3.79
CA PHE A 168 6.68 -17.16 2.64
C PHE A 168 5.87 -18.42 2.91
N LYS A 169 6.34 -19.28 3.81
CA LYS A 169 5.63 -20.53 4.13
C LYS A 169 4.50 -20.32 5.15
N ASN A 170 4.72 -19.38 6.07
CA ASN A 170 3.91 -19.24 7.29
C ASN A 170 3.12 -17.92 7.34
N GLY A 171 3.35 -17.00 6.41
CA GLY A 171 2.68 -15.70 6.36
C GLY A 171 2.85 -14.88 7.65
N THR A 172 1.79 -14.18 8.03
CA THR A 172 1.75 -13.35 9.26
C THR A 172 1.89 -14.16 10.55
N ASP A 173 1.68 -15.48 10.53
CA ASP A 173 1.86 -16.31 11.72
C ASP A 173 3.33 -16.44 12.13
N PHE A 174 4.25 -16.40 11.15
CA PHE A 174 5.67 -16.30 11.45
C PHE A 174 6.02 -14.93 12.06
N ILE A 175 5.50 -13.83 11.51
CA ILE A 175 5.72 -12.48 12.06
C ILE A 175 5.33 -12.45 13.54
N ARG A 176 4.13 -12.96 13.86
CA ARG A 176 3.60 -13.04 15.23
C ARG A 176 4.46 -13.90 16.15
N SER A 177 4.95 -15.03 15.65
CA SER A 177 5.87 -15.90 16.39
C SER A 177 7.12 -15.13 16.77
N VAL A 178 7.70 -14.41 15.81
CA VAL A 178 8.91 -13.61 16.02
C VAL A 178 8.65 -12.46 17.00
N ILE A 179 7.49 -11.78 16.92
CA ILE A 179 7.09 -10.76 17.92
C ILE A 179 7.02 -11.37 19.33
N LYS A 180 6.43 -12.56 19.50
CA LYS A 180 6.42 -13.27 20.80
C LYS A 180 7.84 -13.56 21.29
N GLN A 181 8.73 -14.00 20.41
CA GLN A 181 10.14 -14.23 20.74
C GLN A 181 10.86 -12.95 21.17
N ILE A 182 10.65 -11.85 20.45
CA ILE A 182 11.22 -10.54 20.79
C ILE A 182 10.72 -10.12 22.17
N ASN A 183 9.41 -10.18 22.42
CA ASN A 183 8.82 -9.86 23.73
C ASN A 183 9.43 -10.69 24.86
N TYR A 184 9.54 -12.01 24.67
CA TYR A 184 10.17 -12.91 25.66
C TYR A 184 11.63 -12.53 25.91
N THR A 185 12.38 -12.25 24.84
CA THR A 185 13.80 -11.87 24.92
C THR A 185 13.99 -10.55 25.67
N LEU A 186 13.15 -9.56 25.38
CA LEU A 186 13.19 -8.25 26.03
C LEU A 186 12.75 -8.34 27.50
N LYS A 187 11.65 -9.03 27.82
CA LYS A 187 11.20 -9.21 29.22
C LYS A 187 12.29 -9.83 30.10
N ASN A 188 13.00 -10.84 29.60
CA ASN A 188 14.10 -11.50 30.34
C ASN A 188 15.37 -10.63 30.47
N GLN A 189 15.43 -9.48 29.79
CA GLN A 189 16.52 -8.51 29.92
C GLN A 189 16.19 -7.38 30.89
N ILE A 190 14.90 -7.12 31.19
CA ILE A 190 14.45 -6.04 32.09
C ILE A 190 15.01 -6.22 33.51
N ASP A 191 15.35 -7.44 33.93
CA ASP A 191 15.88 -7.73 35.27
C ASP A 191 17.37 -7.35 35.49
N LYS A 192 18.02 -6.68 34.54
CA LYS A 192 19.46 -6.32 34.62
C LYS A 192 19.65 -4.80 34.69
N LYS A 193 20.35 -4.31 35.73
CA LYS A 193 21.01 -2.98 35.98
C LYS A 193 20.49 -1.66 35.35
N HIS A 194 19.89 -1.63 34.18
CA HIS A 194 19.44 -0.48 33.39
C HIS A 194 17.94 -0.52 33.15
N GLN A 195 17.30 0.64 33.20
CA GLN A 195 15.87 0.73 32.89
C GLN A 195 15.66 0.93 31.39
N PHE A 196 14.74 0.17 30.81
CA PHE A 196 14.29 0.39 29.45
C PHE A 196 12.82 0.03 29.29
N ASP A 197 12.20 0.62 28.27
CA ASP A 197 10.86 0.29 27.81
C ASP A 197 10.87 0.19 26.28
N PHE A 198 9.87 -0.46 25.70
CA PHE A 198 9.82 -0.67 24.27
C PHE A 198 8.41 -0.76 23.69
N ILE A 199 8.35 -0.51 22.39
CA ILE A 199 7.17 -0.64 21.53
C ILE A 199 7.56 -1.47 20.31
N ILE A 200 6.72 -2.43 19.92
CA ILE A 200 6.89 -3.25 18.72
C ILE A 200 5.74 -2.94 17.76
N ILE A 201 6.06 -2.66 16.51
CA ILE A 201 5.14 -2.35 15.42
C ILE A 201 5.35 -3.37 14.31
N GLU A 202 4.28 -3.97 13.82
CA GLU A 202 4.29 -4.70 12.54
C GLU A 202 4.11 -3.68 11.42
N ASN A 203 5.01 -3.59 10.44
CA ASN A 203 5.01 -2.49 9.46
C ASN A 203 4.54 -2.97 8.06
N TYR A 204 3.95 -2.04 7.28
CA TYR A 204 3.42 -2.32 5.93
C TYR A 204 4.46 -2.17 4.78
N GLY A 205 5.64 -1.69 5.11
CA GLY A 205 6.80 -1.52 4.24
C GLY A 205 7.72 -2.73 4.20
N TRP A 206 8.98 -2.48 3.85
CA TRP A 206 9.99 -3.52 3.57
C TRP A 206 10.46 -4.27 4.82
N SER A 207 10.48 -3.62 5.98
CA SER A 207 10.91 -4.21 7.26
C SER A 207 9.69 -4.66 8.05
N GLU A 208 9.39 -5.95 8.13
CA GLU A 208 8.12 -6.42 8.69
C GLU A 208 7.91 -6.02 10.15
N ILE A 209 8.99 -5.80 10.91
CA ILE A 209 8.93 -5.44 12.33
C ILE A 209 9.79 -4.20 12.59
N THR A 210 9.22 -3.22 13.31
CA THR A 210 9.95 -2.09 13.89
C THR A 210 9.86 -2.16 15.40
N ILE A 211 10.97 -1.97 16.09
CA ILE A 211 11.07 -1.90 17.54
C ILE A 211 11.58 -0.52 17.91
N THR A 212 10.83 0.18 18.74
CA THR A 212 11.25 1.44 19.36
C THR A 212 11.60 1.15 20.81
N ILE A 213 12.84 1.39 21.22
CA ILE A 213 13.32 1.21 22.59
C ILE A 213 13.58 2.58 23.20
N PHE A 214 13.12 2.80 24.42
CA PHE A 214 13.45 3.92 25.28
C PHE A 214 14.36 3.41 26.39
N ALA A 215 15.47 4.09 26.66
CA ALA A 215 16.42 3.64 27.68
C ALA A 215 17.11 4.81 28.39
N ASP A 216 17.75 4.50 29.52
CA ASP A 216 18.68 5.39 30.23
C ASP A 216 20.14 5.22 29.78
N SER A 217 20.42 4.19 28.98
CA SER A 217 21.75 3.80 28.52
C SER A 217 21.78 3.27 27.07
N TYR A 218 22.72 3.78 26.28
CA TYR A 218 23.05 3.28 24.95
C TYR A 218 23.74 1.91 25.00
N ASN A 219 24.51 1.60 26.04
CA ASN A 219 25.09 0.27 26.20
C ASN A 219 23.98 -0.79 26.33
N SER A 220 22.95 -0.48 27.13
CA SER A 220 21.75 -1.33 27.24
C SER A 220 21.07 -1.53 25.88
N ILE A 221 20.90 -0.46 25.10
CA ILE A 221 20.39 -0.55 23.72
C ILE A 221 21.29 -1.46 22.87
N GLY A 222 22.61 -1.31 22.93
CA GLY A 222 23.58 -2.11 22.18
C GLY A 222 23.47 -3.61 22.49
N ASP A 223 23.43 -3.98 23.77
CA ASP A 223 23.29 -5.36 24.23
C ASP A 223 21.96 -5.98 23.76
N ILE A 224 20.87 -5.23 23.89
CA ILE A 224 19.55 -5.66 23.39
C ILE A 224 19.61 -5.88 21.88
N MET A 225 20.20 -4.95 21.11
CA MET A 225 20.31 -5.06 19.67
C MET A 225 21.11 -6.27 19.21
N ILE A 226 22.24 -6.55 19.86
CA ILE A 226 23.04 -7.75 19.55
C ILE A 226 22.24 -9.01 19.85
N LYS A 227 21.53 -9.05 20.98
CA LYS A 227 20.73 -10.22 21.34
C LYS A 227 19.59 -10.45 20.35
N LEU A 228 18.90 -9.40 19.91
CA LEU A 228 17.84 -9.52 18.90
C LEU A 228 18.39 -9.94 17.54
N ARG A 229 19.50 -9.35 17.09
CA ARG A 229 20.14 -9.68 15.79
C ARG A 229 20.69 -11.11 15.73
N SER A 230 20.99 -11.71 16.87
CA SER A 230 21.48 -13.10 16.97
C SER A 230 20.38 -14.15 17.12
N LEU A 231 19.10 -13.76 17.15
CA LEU A 231 18.00 -14.72 17.27
C LEU A 231 17.91 -15.65 16.05
N THR A 232 17.77 -16.94 16.33
CA THR A 232 17.66 -18.02 15.35
C THR A 232 16.29 -18.68 15.35
N LYS A 233 16.03 -19.51 14.35
CA LYS A 233 14.82 -20.36 14.30
C LYS A 233 14.76 -21.33 15.48
N SER A 234 15.90 -21.81 15.98
CA SER A 234 15.95 -22.67 17.17
C SER A 234 15.42 -21.95 18.42
N ASP A 235 15.80 -20.69 18.62
CA ASP A 235 15.32 -19.86 19.73
C ASP A 235 13.79 -19.70 19.67
N LEU A 236 13.27 -19.47 18.45
CA LEU A 236 11.83 -19.38 18.21
C LEU A 236 11.10 -20.68 18.58
N ILE A 237 11.61 -21.83 18.14
CA ILE A 237 11.01 -23.14 18.43
C ILE A 237 11.01 -23.41 19.93
N ASN A 238 12.11 -23.14 20.63
CA ASN A 238 12.24 -23.37 22.07
C ASN A 238 11.26 -22.52 22.88
N THR A 239 11.04 -21.27 22.46
CA THR A 239 10.06 -20.39 23.12
C THR A 239 8.63 -20.77 22.77
N LEU A 240 8.34 -21.18 21.53
CA LEU A 240 7.02 -21.69 21.17
C LEU A 240 6.69 -23.01 21.87
N ASP A 241 7.70 -23.82 22.22
CA ASP A 241 7.53 -25.01 23.05
C ASP A 241 6.97 -24.66 24.45
N LEU A 242 7.27 -23.45 24.94
CA LEU A 242 6.79 -22.89 26.21
C LEU A 242 5.46 -22.13 26.07
N ILE A 243 5.22 -21.47 24.92
CA ILE A 243 4.16 -20.46 24.77
C ILE A 243 3.01 -20.90 23.84
N ASP A 244 3.24 -21.71 22.79
CA ASP A 244 2.22 -21.98 21.73
C ASP A 244 2.45 -23.31 20.96
N ARG A 245 2.01 -24.43 21.54
CA ARG A 245 2.20 -25.81 20.99
C ARG A 245 1.58 -26.08 19.60
N PRO A 246 0.42 -25.50 19.21
CA PRO A 246 -0.12 -25.68 17.85
C PRO A 246 0.76 -25.04 16.76
N LEU A 247 1.31 -23.86 17.02
CA LEU A 247 2.16 -23.11 16.07
C LEU A 247 3.50 -23.83 15.82
N LYS A 248 4.02 -24.49 16.85
CA LYS A 248 5.16 -25.40 16.79
C LYS A 248 4.97 -26.52 15.75
N ASN A 249 3.79 -27.14 15.68
CA ASN A 249 3.56 -28.27 14.77
C ASN A 249 3.57 -27.84 13.30
N ILE A 250 3.10 -26.61 13.00
CA ILE A 250 3.18 -26.00 11.67
C ILE A 250 4.65 -25.74 11.30
N LEU A 251 5.45 -25.19 12.22
CA LEU A 251 6.86 -24.87 11.98
C LEU A 251 7.80 -26.10 11.97
N LYS A 252 7.46 -27.18 12.69
CA LYS A 252 8.23 -28.45 12.76
C LYS A 252 7.95 -29.39 11.59
N ALA A 253 6.73 -29.43 11.05
CA ALA A 253 6.39 -30.28 9.91
C ALA A 253 7.16 -29.90 8.61
N GLU A 254 7.73 -28.69 8.56
CA GLU A 254 8.39 -28.14 7.37
C GLU A 254 9.94 -28.18 7.42
N GLN A 255 10.52 -29.03 8.29
CA GLN A 255 11.96 -29.15 8.55
C GLN A 255 12.86 -29.53 7.34
N THR A 256 12.31 -29.74 6.15
CA THR A 256 13.05 -30.30 5.01
C THR A 256 13.90 -29.30 4.22
N SER A 257 13.85 -27.97 4.47
CA SER A 257 14.56 -27.00 3.61
C SER A 257 15.27 -25.81 4.29
N VAL A 258 15.13 -25.59 5.60
CA VAL A 258 15.81 -24.48 6.31
C VAL A 258 16.38 -24.99 7.62
N LYS A 259 17.69 -24.84 7.80
CA LYS A 259 18.42 -25.31 8.99
C LYS A 259 17.90 -24.63 10.28
N PRO A 260 17.82 -25.35 11.42
CA PRO A 260 17.39 -24.79 12.70
C PRO A 260 18.19 -23.56 13.17
N ASP A 261 19.46 -23.48 12.78
CA ASP A 261 20.38 -22.41 13.19
C ASP A 261 20.29 -21.17 12.27
N SER A 262 19.34 -21.15 11.32
CA SER A 262 19.12 -19.99 10.46
C SER A 262 18.68 -18.78 11.29
N LEU A 263 19.26 -17.61 11.02
CA LEU A 263 18.84 -16.34 11.61
C LEU A 263 17.38 -16.03 11.27
N LEU A 264 16.66 -15.45 12.24
CA LEU A 264 15.28 -14.97 12.04
C LEU A 264 15.23 -13.73 11.14
N PHE A 265 16.30 -12.93 11.16
CA PHE A 265 16.40 -11.66 10.44
C PHE A 265 17.49 -11.74 9.37
N THR A 266 17.20 -11.25 8.17
CA THR A 266 18.18 -11.15 7.08
C THR A 266 18.93 -9.83 7.10
N ASP A 267 18.33 -8.80 7.70
CA ASP A 267 18.92 -7.49 7.85
C ASP A 267 18.30 -6.75 9.05
N SER A 268 19.01 -5.75 9.55
CA SER A 268 18.52 -4.86 10.60
C SER A 268 19.13 -3.47 10.47
N HIS A 269 18.32 -2.45 10.74
CA HIS A 269 18.78 -1.07 10.74
C HIS A 269 18.29 -0.36 11.99
N SER A 270 19.23 0.17 12.76
CA SER A 270 18.94 0.90 13.99
C SER A 270 19.32 2.36 13.81
N VAL A 271 18.40 3.26 14.13
CA VAL A 271 18.67 4.69 14.28
C VAL A 271 18.60 5.02 15.76
N LEU A 272 19.61 5.72 16.26
CA LEU A 272 19.73 6.07 17.67
C LEU A 272 19.48 7.55 17.84
N GLY A 273 19.07 7.96 19.03
CA GLY A 273 18.78 9.35 19.30
C GLY A 273 18.48 9.60 20.77
N PHE A 274 18.09 10.83 21.06
CA PHE A 274 17.70 11.27 22.39
C PHE A 274 16.53 12.25 22.32
N ASP A 275 15.85 12.44 23.45
CA ASP A 275 14.70 13.34 23.57
C ASP A 275 15.07 14.76 23.11
N TYR A 276 14.30 15.31 22.17
CA TYR A 276 14.59 16.62 21.58
C TYR A 276 14.54 17.75 22.63
N ASP A 277 13.74 17.59 23.69
CA ASP A 277 13.63 18.59 24.76
C ASP A 277 14.96 18.81 25.52
N LEU A 278 15.87 17.83 25.44
CA LEU A 278 17.21 17.92 26.02
C LEU A 278 18.15 18.84 25.24
N PHE A 279 17.83 19.19 24.01
CA PHE A 279 18.64 20.11 23.19
C PHE A 279 18.75 21.50 23.84
N SER A 280 17.69 21.92 24.55
CA SER A 280 17.58 23.23 25.20
C SER A 280 17.99 23.23 26.69
N ASN A 281 18.14 22.06 27.33
CA ASN A 281 18.38 21.95 28.76
C ASN A 281 19.59 21.03 29.07
N GLN A 282 20.79 21.60 28.95
CA GLN A 282 22.06 20.87 29.07
C GLN A 282 22.32 20.28 30.47
N ASP A 283 21.78 20.88 31.53
CA ASP A 283 21.97 20.41 32.91
C ASP A 283 21.13 19.17 33.23
N ALA A 284 19.94 19.03 32.59
CA ALA A 284 19.10 17.85 32.74
C ALA A 284 19.75 16.58 32.16
N ILE A 285 20.58 16.72 31.13
CA ILE A 285 21.24 15.59 30.44
C ILE A 285 22.14 14.80 31.39
N LYS A 286 22.86 15.47 32.29
CA LYS A 286 23.78 14.82 33.23
C LYS A 286 23.08 13.94 34.27
N ASN A 287 21.83 14.24 34.58
CA ASN A 287 21.05 13.53 35.60
C ASN A 287 20.21 12.39 35.00
N LEU A 288 19.89 12.45 33.71
CA LEU A 288 18.98 11.51 33.03
C LEU A 288 19.72 10.40 32.26
N ILE A 289 20.95 10.63 31.83
CA ILE A 289 21.76 9.62 31.11
C ILE A 289 22.74 8.98 32.10
N SER A 290 22.79 7.64 32.12
CA SER A 290 23.72 6.93 33.00
C SER A 290 25.17 7.35 32.72
N SER A 291 25.92 7.70 33.78
CA SER A 291 27.20 8.42 33.70
C SER A 291 28.39 7.62 33.13
N ASN A 292 28.16 6.37 32.74
CA ASN A 292 29.18 5.40 32.29
C ASN A 292 29.03 4.96 30.82
N ASP A 293 28.15 5.59 30.04
CA ASP A 293 28.06 5.29 28.60
C ASP A 293 29.26 5.87 27.84
N GLU A 294 30.13 4.95 27.48
CA GLU A 294 31.39 5.20 26.81
C GLU A 294 31.32 4.69 25.37
N ILE A 295 30.99 5.57 24.43
CA ILE A 295 30.69 5.19 23.04
C ILE A 295 31.65 5.90 22.07
N LEU A 296 32.01 5.22 20.99
CA LEU A 296 32.77 5.85 19.91
C LEU A 296 31.83 6.50 18.92
N HIS A 297 32.23 7.66 18.42
CA HIS A 297 31.46 8.42 17.45
C HIS A 297 32.31 8.75 16.22
N ARG A 298 31.69 8.58 15.05
CA ARG A 298 32.21 9.00 13.75
C ARG A 298 31.27 10.06 13.20
N ILE A 299 31.79 11.20 12.80
CA ILE A 299 31.01 12.26 12.17
C ILE A 299 31.43 12.37 10.71
N ASP A 300 30.43 12.28 9.85
CA ASP A 300 30.56 12.37 8.40
C ASP A 300 30.09 13.76 7.97
N ILE A 301 30.94 14.51 7.28
CA ILE A 301 30.66 15.87 6.83
C ILE A 301 30.74 15.88 5.30
N SER A 302 29.64 16.27 4.66
CA SER A 302 29.61 16.64 3.25
C SER A 302 29.54 18.15 3.15
N THR A 303 30.45 18.70 2.36
CA THR A 303 30.73 20.13 2.21
C THR A 303 30.10 20.67 0.94
N LYS A 304 29.82 21.97 0.91
CA LYS A 304 29.48 22.66 -0.33
C LYS A 304 30.71 22.75 -1.23
N PRO A 305 30.54 22.72 -2.58
CA PRO A 305 31.65 22.90 -3.50
C PRO A 305 32.47 24.15 -3.16
N GLY A 306 33.80 24.00 -3.05
CA GLY A 306 34.73 25.10 -2.75
C GLY A 306 35.05 25.34 -1.27
N TYR A 307 34.36 24.68 -0.32
CA TYR A 307 34.51 24.96 1.12
C TYR A 307 35.24 23.88 1.93
N ILE A 308 35.80 22.85 1.28
CA ILE A 308 36.49 21.74 1.98
C ILE A 308 37.62 22.26 2.88
N VAL A 309 38.47 23.15 2.36
CA VAL A 309 39.64 23.68 3.08
C VAL A 309 39.20 24.54 4.28
N ASP A 310 38.21 25.39 4.07
CA ASP A 310 37.63 26.22 5.13
C ASP A 310 37.08 25.38 6.28
N ILE A 311 36.29 24.35 5.95
CA ILE A 311 35.68 23.45 6.94
C ILE A 311 36.75 22.65 7.67
N PHE A 312 37.76 22.16 6.95
CA PHE A 312 38.88 21.46 7.55
C PHE A 312 39.64 22.33 8.55
N ASN A 313 39.84 23.62 8.24
CA ASN A 313 40.47 24.58 9.14
C ASN A 313 39.56 24.95 10.32
N SER A 314 38.27 25.17 10.10
CA SER A 314 37.31 25.42 11.19
C SER A 314 37.21 24.24 12.16
N LEU A 315 37.27 23.00 11.66
CA LEU A 315 37.33 21.81 12.51
C LEU A 315 38.59 21.76 13.37
N LYS A 316 39.75 22.15 12.81
CA LYS A 316 41.00 22.27 13.58
C LYS A 316 40.91 23.34 14.66
N GLU A 317 40.28 24.48 14.37
CA GLU A 317 40.09 25.55 15.38
C GLU A 317 39.13 25.12 16.49
N ILE A 318 38.01 24.50 16.15
CA ILE A 318 37.04 23.95 17.12
C ILE A 318 37.70 22.89 18.00
N SER A 319 38.52 22.02 17.43
CA SER A 319 39.26 21.00 18.19
C SER A 319 40.21 21.59 19.24
N LYS A 320 40.70 22.83 19.04
CA LYS A 320 41.56 23.53 19.99
C LYS A 320 40.78 24.20 21.12
N LEU A 321 39.52 24.55 20.90
CA LEU A 321 38.66 25.29 21.84
C LEU A 321 37.97 24.39 22.87
N ASP A 322 37.62 23.16 22.51
CA ASP A 322 36.71 22.33 23.31
C ASP A 322 37.34 21.61 24.52
N GLN A 323 38.63 21.82 24.85
CA GLN A 323 39.38 21.08 25.90
C GLN A 323 39.36 19.54 25.77
N LEU A 324 38.67 19.00 24.77
CA LEU A 324 38.80 17.63 24.32
C LEU A 324 40.25 17.48 23.84
N GLN A 325 41.09 16.81 24.62
CA GLN A 325 42.46 16.49 24.22
C GLN A 325 42.41 15.63 22.95
N ILE A 326 42.48 16.28 21.80
CA ILE A 326 42.41 15.68 20.46
C ILE A 326 43.82 15.70 19.90
N ASP A 327 44.36 14.53 19.58
CA ASP A 327 45.69 14.38 18.97
C ASP A 327 45.58 14.72 17.47
N GLU A 328 46.20 15.84 17.04
CA GLU A 328 45.95 16.51 15.75
C GLU A 328 46.20 15.64 14.50
N SER A 329 46.88 14.50 14.62
CA SER A 329 47.37 13.70 13.49
C SER A 329 46.44 12.58 12.97
N ASN A 330 45.45 12.12 13.76
CA ASN A 330 44.71 10.87 13.45
C ASN A 330 43.18 10.98 13.33
N HIS A 331 42.60 12.17 13.53
CA HIS A 331 41.15 12.31 13.74
C HIS A 331 40.35 12.89 12.57
N ILE A 332 40.97 13.62 11.64
CA ILE A 332 40.28 14.19 10.47
C ILE A 332 40.81 13.55 9.19
N LYS A 333 39.95 12.87 8.43
CA LYS A 333 40.32 12.23 7.16
C LYS A 333 39.46 12.78 6.03
N ALA A 334 40.10 13.30 4.98
CA ALA A 334 39.39 13.55 3.73
C ALA A 334 39.04 12.19 3.08
N THR A 335 37.83 12.09 2.52
CA THR A 335 37.36 10.87 1.84
C THR A 335 36.79 11.17 0.47
N VAL A 336 36.83 10.16 -0.41
CA VAL A 336 36.16 10.20 -1.71
C VAL A 336 34.91 9.33 -1.61
N GLY A 337 33.72 9.88 -1.85
CA GLY A 337 32.45 9.13 -1.77
C GLY A 337 31.29 9.96 -1.21
N LYS A 338 30.47 9.36 -0.33
CA LYS A 338 29.26 9.99 0.25
C LYS A 338 29.56 11.13 1.23
N SER A 339 30.80 11.25 1.70
CA SER A 339 31.28 12.30 2.62
C SER A 339 32.61 12.83 2.12
N ASP A 340 32.88 14.11 2.38
CA ASP A 340 34.13 14.76 2.00
C ASP A 340 35.14 14.70 3.15
N ILE A 341 34.65 14.79 4.40
CA ILE A 341 35.47 14.79 5.61
C ILE A 341 34.87 13.82 6.64
N LEU A 342 35.72 12.95 7.18
CA LEU A 342 35.44 12.12 8.35
C LEU A 342 36.13 12.70 9.57
N TYR A 343 35.38 12.86 10.65
CA TYR A 343 35.88 13.27 11.96
C TYR A 343 35.65 12.16 12.98
N TYR A 344 36.74 11.60 13.51
CA TYR A 344 36.70 10.59 14.56
C TYR A 344 36.92 11.26 15.91
N ILE A 345 35.94 11.17 16.79
CA ILE A 345 36.09 11.69 18.14
C ILE A 345 36.95 10.71 18.94
N ASN A 346 38.18 11.14 19.27
CA ASN A 346 39.24 10.44 20.01
C ASN A 346 39.12 8.90 20.11
N LYS A 347 39.76 8.18 19.19
CA LYS A 347 39.84 6.70 19.17
C LYS A 347 40.25 6.05 20.50
N ASN A 348 40.96 6.77 21.37
CA ASN A 348 41.55 6.23 22.60
C ASN A 348 40.86 6.74 23.89
N LYS A 349 39.95 7.72 23.81
CA LYS A 349 39.17 8.20 24.96
C LYS A 349 37.68 8.14 24.61
N LYS A 350 36.97 7.27 25.32
CA LYS A 350 35.51 7.23 25.24
C LYS A 350 34.96 8.56 25.77
N ILE A 351 34.11 9.21 24.97
CA ILE A 351 33.43 10.45 25.36
C ILE A 351 32.12 10.09 26.03
N LYS A 352 31.78 10.84 27.09
CA LYS A 352 30.46 10.69 27.73
C LYS A 352 29.39 11.23 26.79
N THR A 353 28.31 10.50 26.63
CA THR A 353 27.19 10.85 25.73
C THR A 353 26.72 12.31 25.84
N HIS A 354 26.65 12.88 27.04
CA HIS A 354 26.21 14.25 27.24
C HIS A 354 27.17 15.31 26.67
N GLU A 355 28.49 15.04 26.67
CA GLU A 355 29.50 15.93 26.09
C GLU A 355 29.38 15.96 24.57
N LEU A 356 29.09 14.81 23.95
CA LEU A 356 28.80 14.72 22.52
C LEU A 356 27.54 15.50 22.15
N ILE A 357 26.44 15.32 22.89
CA ILE A 357 25.20 16.05 22.61
C ILE A 357 25.47 17.55 22.60
N ARG A 358 26.19 18.03 23.62
CA ARG A 358 26.62 19.43 23.71
C ARG A 358 27.46 19.86 22.52
N TRP A 359 28.41 19.02 22.10
CA TRP A 359 29.25 19.28 20.93
C TRP A 359 28.41 19.41 19.65
N ILE A 360 27.51 18.47 19.37
CA ILE A 360 26.62 18.51 18.20
C ILE A 360 25.75 19.77 18.20
N THR A 361 25.18 20.13 19.35
CA THR A 361 24.37 21.34 19.51
C THR A 361 25.17 22.61 19.20
N ASN A 362 26.37 22.74 19.77
CA ASN A 362 27.25 23.89 19.50
C ASN A 362 27.63 23.98 18.02
N PHE A 363 27.89 22.83 17.40
CA PHE A 363 28.32 22.74 16.01
C PHE A 363 27.22 23.18 15.03
N ARG A 364 25.97 22.77 15.30
CA ARG A 364 24.80 23.18 14.50
C ARG A 364 24.43 24.65 14.68
N ASN A 365 24.70 25.23 15.84
CA ASN A 365 24.43 26.65 16.10
C ASN A 365 25.46 27.59 15.45
N ASN A 366 26.57 27.07 14.92
CA ASN A 366 27.60 27.88 14.27
C ASN A 366 27.22 28.21 12.80
N LYS A 367 26.62 29.38 12.58
CA LYS A 367 26.18 29.87 11.25
C LYS A 367 27.30 29.92 10.20
N ASN A 368 28.53 30.25 10.61
CA ASN A 368 29.68 30.30 9.69
C ASN A 368 30.07 28.92 9.19
N PHE A 369 29.84 27.89 10.00
CA PHE A 369 30.10 26.51 9.64
C PHE A 369 28.94 25.93 8.81
N THR A 370 27.70 26.06 9.30
CA THR A 370 26.51 25.46 8.65
C THR A 370 26.26 26.04 7.25
N SER A 371 26.56 27.30 7.01
CA SER A 371 26.46 27.91 5.67
C SER A 371 27.36 27.24 4.62
N LYS A 372 28.41 26.53 5.04
CA LYS A 372 29.41 25.88 4.18
C LYS A 372 29.20 24.37 4.03
N VAL A 373 28.33 23.78 4.84
CA VAL A 373 28.13 22.33 4.92
C VAL A 373 26.83 21.95 4.24
N ASN A 374 26.84 20.88 3.44
CA ASN A 374 25.63 20.31 2.86
C ASN A 374 24.96 19.36 3.83
N ARG A 375 25.73 18.48 4.49
CA ARG A 375 25.20 17.44 5.36
C ARG A 375 26.17 17.07 6.46
N LEU A 376 25.62 16.80 7.65
CA LEU A 376 26.34 16.26 8.80
C LEU A 376 25.62 15.00 9.28
N SER A 377 26.35 13.89 9.44
CA SER A 377 25.81 12.62 9.89
C SER A 377 26.68 12.02 10.99
N THR A 378 26.09 11.75 12.17
CA THR A 378 26.78 11.13 13.30
C THR A 378 26.51 9.63 13.34
N THR A 379 27.54 8.81 13.30
CA THR A 379 27.44 7.36 13.49
C THR A 379 27.94 6.99 14.89
N VAL A 380 27.13 6.22 15.61
CA VAL A 380 27.46 5.66 16.91
C VAL A 380 28.05 4.27 16.72
N ILE A 381 29.19 3.99 17.35
CA ILE A 381 29.92 2.72 17.26
C ILE A 381 30.01 2.10 18.65
N PHE A 382 29.38 0.94 18.81
CA PHE A 382 29.47 0.15 20.03
C PHE A 382 30.72 -0.74 20.01
N HIS A 383 31.52 -0.67 21.07
CA HIS A 383 32.61 -1.63 21.30
C HIS A 383 32.11 -2.73 22.22
N HIS A 384 31.73 -3.87 21.65
CA HIS A 384 31.51 -5.09 22.42
C HIS A 384 32.78 -5.95 22.40
N GLN A 385 33.01 -6.69 23.48
CA GLN A 385 34.09 -7.67 23.55
C GLN A 385 33.89 -8.72 22.45
N GLU A 386 34.98 -9.12 21.79
CA GLU A 386 34.99 -10.03 20.63
C GLU A 386 34.26 -11.37 20.87
N ASN A 387 34.01 -11.72 22.13
CA ASN A 387 33.32 -12.96 22.54
C ASN A 387 31.79 -12.96 22.37
N CYS A 388 31.16 -11.84 21.99
CA CYS A 388 29.70 -11.79 21.80
C CYS A 388 29.23 -12.39 20.47
N PHE A 389 30.15 -12.64 19.53
CA PHE A 389 29.83 -13.34 18.29
C PHE A 389 30.42 -14.75 18.36
N PRO A 390 29.65 -15.81 18.05
CA PRO A 390 30.25 -17.13 17.93
C PRO A 390 31.40 -17.05 16.93
N GLN A 391 32.60 -17.47 17.32
CA GLN A 391 33.83 -17.45 16.50
C GLN A 391 33.77 -18.35 15.25
N GLY A 392 32.58 -18.82 14.86
CA GLY A 392 32.32 -19.43 13.55
C GLY A 392 31.78 -18.37 12.60
N SER A 393 32.40 -18.25 11.43
CA SER A 393 32.00 -17.39 10.30
C SER A 393 30.48 -17.18 10.18
N ILE A 394 29.96 -16.05 10.66
CA ILE A 394 28.60 -15.58 10.39
C ILE A 394 28.39 -15.42 8.86
N THR A 395 29.47 -15.42 8.08
CA THR A 395 29.50 -15.24 6.62
C THR A 395 28.98 -16.42 5.79
N SER A 396 28.69 -17.60 6.37
CA SER A 396 28.22 -18.76 5.58
C SER A 396 26.82 -19.29 5.94
N ASN A 397 26.25 -18.90 7.09
CA ASN A 397 24.89 -19.32 7.48
C ASN A 397 23.79 -18.35 6.99
N SER A 398 24.16 -17.26 6.32
CA SER A 398 23.22 -16.34 5.67
C SER A 398 22.71 -16.94 4.36
N ILE A 399 21.55 -17.62 4.39
CA ILE A 399 20.69 -17.85 3.22
C ILE A 399 21.38 -18.70 2.11
N SER A 400 22.43 -19.46 2.44
CA SER A 400 23.26 -20.20 1.47
C SER A 400 22.61 -21.48 0.91
N ASP A 401 21.46 -21.92 1.43
CA ASP A 401 20.86 -23.21 1.06
C ASP A 401 19.77 -23.11 -0.04
N VAL A 402 19.38 -21.91 -0.46
CA VAL A 402 18.44 -21.73 -1.58
C VAL A 402 19.18 -21.19 -2.80
N ASP A 403 19.22 -22.00 -3.86
CA ASP A 403 19.70 -21.57 -5.16
C ASP A 403 18.72 -20.56 -5.79
N LEU A 404 18.77 -19.31 -5.33
CA LEU A 404 18.02 -18.17 -5.90
C LEU A 404 18.31 -18.00 -7.40
N LEU A 405 19.40 -18.58 -7.93
CA LEU A 405 19.66 -18.59 -9.37
C LEU A 405 18.57 -19.36 -10.14
N LYS A 406 17.85 -20.30 -9.52
CA LYS A 406 16.69 -20.98 -10.12
C LYS A 406 15.52 -20.02 -10.39
N LEU A 407 15.46 -18.90 -9.69
CA LEU A 407 14.41 -17.88 -9.88
C LEU A 407 14.69 -16.96 -11.08
N LYS A 408 15.87 -17.03 -11.69
CA LYS A 408 16.27 -16.20 -12.83
C LYS A 408 15.79 -16.78 -14.16
N PHE A 409 15.66 -15.91 -15.16
CA PHE A 409 15.63 -16.32 -16.56
C PHE A 409 17.05 -16.68 -17.01
N ASN A 410 17.22 -17.81 -17.68
CA ASN A 410 18.53 -18.28 -18.15
C ASN A 410 19.03 -17.45 -19.35
N SER A 411 20.33 -17.54 -19.65
CA SER A 411 20.95 -16.86 -20.78
C SER A 411 20.33 -17.25 -22.12
N ASP A 412 20.01 -18.54 -22.29
CA ASP A 412 19.53 -19.08 -23.55
C ASP A 412 18.16 -18.52 -23.93
N THR A 413 17.27 -18.35 -22.94
CA THR A 413 15.98 -17.68 -23.10
C THR A 413 16.15 -16.23 -23.53
N LEU A 414 17.14 -15.50 -22.98
CA LEU A 414 17.40 -14.11 -23.35
C LEU A 414 18.02 -13.99 -24.75
N ILE A 415 18.93 -14.90 -25.12
CA ILE A 415 19.51 -14.97 -26.47
C ILE A 415 18.41 -15.25 -27.49
N LYS A 416 17.54 -16.22 -27.22
CA LYS A 416 16.42 -16.57 -28.09
C LYS A 416 15.41 -15.41 -28.19
N LEU A 417 15.10 -14.74 -27.08
CA LEU A 417 14.26 -13.53 -27.09
C LEU A 417 14.85 -12.43 -27.97
N ASN A 418 16.14 -12.12 -27.81
CA ASN A 418 16.85 -11.12 -28.63
C ASN A 418 16.75 -11.45 -30.13
N LYS A 419 16.96 -12.72 -30.49
CA LYS A 419 16.82 -13.20 -31.87
C LYS A 419 15.38 -13.04 -32.37
N THR A 420 14.38 -13.46 -31.60
CA THR A 420 12.96 -13.37 -32.00
C THR A 420 12.49 -11.93 -32.17
N LEU A 421 12.92 -11.01 -31.30
CA LEU A 421 12.62 -9.58 -31.45
C LEU A 421 13.26 -9.00 -32.73
N GLY A 422 14.47 -9.46 -33.06
CA GLY A 422 15.14 -9.14 -34.33
C GLY A 422 14.35 -9.66 -35.54
N GLU A 423 13.91 -10.91 -35.53
CA GLU A 423 13.07 -11.50 -36.60
C GLU A 423 11.72 -10.77 -36.75
N LEU A 424 11.21 -10.17 -35.68
CA LEU A 424 9.99 -9.36 -35.71
C LEU A 424 10.21 -7.95 -36.26
N ASN A 425 11.45 -7.50 -36.52
CA ASN A 425 11.80 -6.11 -36.88
C ASN A 425 11.53 -5.06 -35.78
N ILE A 426 11.59 -5.46 -34.50
CA ILE A 426 11.45 -4.53 -33.37
C ILE A 426 12.62 -3.53 -33.36
N PRO A 427 12.39 -2.21 -33.20
CA PRO A 427 13.46 -1.22 -33.15
C PRO A 427 14.48 -1.55 -32.06
N HIS A 428 15.75 -1.30 -32.34
CA HIS A 428 16.87 -1.61 -31.44
C HIS A 428 16.65 -1.06 -30.03
N VAL A 429 16.18 0.19 -29.90
CA VAL A 429 15.91 0.83 -28.60
C VAL A 429 14.88 0.06 -27.78
N THR A 430 13.74 -0.32 -28.38
CA THR A 430 12.70 -1.11 -27.69
C THR A 430 13.21 -2.51 -27.36
N LYS A 431 13.99 -3.12 -28.25
CA LYS A 431 14.58 -4.44 -28.05
C LYS A 431 15.51 -4.46 -26.82
N GLU A 432 16.45 -3.52 -26.74
CA GLU A 432 17.36 -3.37 -25.60
C GLU A 432 16.60 -3.05 -24.32
N ALA A 433 15.57 -2.20 -24.38
CA ALA A 433 14.73 -1.89 -23.23
C ALA A 433 14.01 -3.13 -22.69
N ILE A 434 13.45 -3.99 -23.57
CA ILE A 434 12.81 -5.25 -23.18
C ILE A 434 13.84 -6.20 -22.53
N LEU A 435 15.02 -6.38 -23.13
CA LEU A 435 16.09 -7.21 -22.56
C LEU A 435 16.54 -6.70 -21.18
N ASN A 436 16.62 -5.38 -21.02
CA ASN A 436 16.95 -4.74 -19.74
C ASN A 436 15.92 -5.05 -18.64
N LEU A 437 14.62 -5.23 -18.95
CA LEU A 437 13.64 -5.64 -17.94
C LEU A 437 14.02 -6.98 -17.30
N PHE A 438 14.42 -7.96 -18.11
CA PHE A 438 14.83 -9.28 -17.63
C PHE A 438 16.14 -9.22 -16.85
N SER A 439 17.10 -8.39 -17.30
CA SER A 439 18.36 -8.14 -16.58
C SER A 439 18.11 -7.54 -15.19
N ILE A 440 17.27 -6.50 -15.12
CA ILE A 440 16.85 -5.85 -13.88
C ILE A 440 16.19 -6.86 -12.93
N PHE A 441 15.25 -7.66 -13.43
CA PHE A 441 14.59 -8.71 -12.66
C PHE A 441 15.60 -9.75 -12.13
N ASN A 442 16.47 -10.27 -12.98
CA ASN A 442 17.49 -11.26 -12.61
C ASN A 442 18.45 -10.72 -11.53
N ASN A 443 18.83 -9.44 -11.62
CA ASN A 443 19.65 -8.78 -10.60
C ASN A 443 18.95 -8.75 -9.24
N LYS A 444 17.66 -8.40 -9.21
CA LYS A 444 16.86 -8.37 -7.97
C LYS A 444 16.58 -9.76 -7.39
N MET A 445 16.38 -10.77 -8.24
CA MET A 445 16.25 -12.17 -7.78
C MET A 445 17.50 -12.71 -7.10
N SER A 446 18.68 -12.14 -7.40
CA SER A 446 19.95 -12.54 -6.76
C SER A 446 20.07 -12.05 -5.31
N ASN A 447 19.31 -11.01 -4.95
CA ASN A 447 19.46 -10.34 -3.68
C ASN A 447 18.41 -10.87 -2.68
N SER A 448 18.89 -11.57 -1.67
CA SER A 448 18.09 -12.17 -0.60
C SER A 448 17.23 -11.17 0.19
N LEU A 449 17.59 -9.89 0.18
CA LEU A 449 16.82 -8.82 0.84
C LEU A 449 15.64 -8.32 0.03
N SER A 450 15.66 -8.53 -1.29
CA SER A 450 14.76 -7.85 -2.22
C SER A 450 13.91 -8.78 -3.06
N PHE A 451 14.35 -10.02 -3.29
CA PHE A 451 13.68 -10.95 -4.21
C PHE A 451 12.20 -11.13 -3.88
N ALA A 452 11.82 -11.06 -2.60
CA ALA A 452 10.44 -11.22 -2.18
C ALA A 452 9.48 -10.15 -2.73
N SER A 453 9.97 -8.93 -2.96
CA SER A 453 9.19 -7.85 -3.55
C SER A 453 9.05 -7.99 -5.07
N PHE A 454 9.90 -8.78 -5.75
CA PHE A 454 9.93 -8.85 -7.21
C PHE A 454 9.45 -10.18 -7.79
N ILE A 455 9.36 -11.27 -7.00
CA ILE A 455 9.00 -12.61 -7.50
C ILE A 455 7.65 -12.61 -8.24
N GLU A 456 6.75 -11.71 -7.88
CA GLU A 456 5.42 -11.52 -8.48
C GLU A 456 5.45 -10.89 -9.89
N LEU A 457 6.56 -10.30 -10.33
CA LEU A 457 6.72 -9.77 -11.68
C LEU A 457 7.07 -10.85 -12.71
N ARG A 458 7.47 -12.05 -12.27
CA ARG A 458 7.87 -13.14 -13.18
C ARG A 458 6.76 -13.60 -14.13
N PRO A 459 5.48 -13.77 -13.71
CA PRO A 459 4.39 -14.11 -14.61
C PRO A 459 4.23 -13.11 -15.76
N PHE A 460 4.40 -11.82 -15.49
CA PHE A 460 4.35 -10.78 -16.51
C PHE A 460 5.49 -10.89 -17.53
N LEU A 461 6.72 -11.07 -17.06
CA LEU A 461 7.87 -11.29 -17.96
C LEU A 461 7.72 -12.57 -18.78
N THR A 462 7.15 -13.63 -18.19
CA THR A 462 6.83 -14.87 -18.90
C THR A 462 5.77 -14.64 -19.96
N HIS A 463 4.79 -13.77 -19.69
CA HIS A 463 3.78 -13.38 -20.66
C HIS A 463 4.36 -12.59 -21.83
N ILE A 464 5.35 -11.71 -21.60
CA ILE A 464 6.09 -11.06 -22.70
C ILE A 464 6.74 -12.11 -23.61
N LEU A 465 7.41 -13.12 -23.04
CA LEU A 465 8.00 -14.21 -23.82
C LEU A 465 6.94 -14.92 -24.68
N GLN A 466 5.78 -15.23 -24.10
CA GLN A 466 4.67 -15.87 -24.80
C GLN A 466 4.11 -15.00 -25.93
N VAL A 467 3.90 -13.70 -25.69
CA VAL A 467 3.36 -12.78 -26.69
C VAL A 467 4.33 -12.60 -27.85
N VAL A 468 5.63 -12.50 -27.57
CA VAL A 468 6.68 -12.41 -28.61
C VAL A 468 6.77 -13.72 -29.41
N ALA A 469 6.68 -14.87 -28.75
CA ALA A 469 6.64 -16.19 -29.42
C ALA A 469 5.40 -16.34 -30.31
N ASN A 470 4.24 -15.86 -29.86
CA ASN A 470 3.00 -15.90 -30.64
C ASN A 470 3.04 -14.93 -31.84
N ALA A 471 3.64 -13.76 -31.64
CA ALA A 471 3.86 -12.77 -32.68
C ALA A 471 4.69 -13.35 -33.84
N ILE A 472 5.80 -14.03 -33.55
CA ILE A 472 6.66 -14.61 -34.59
C ILE A 472 5.99 -15.78 -35.31
N TYR A 473 5.18 -16.57 -34.60
CA TYR A 473 4.38 -17.63 -35.22
C TYR A 473 3.37 -17.04 -36.21
N ARG A 474 2.68 -15.96 -35.84
CA ARG A 474 1.72 -15.27 -36.72
C ARG A 474 2.41 -14.62 -37.91
N SER A 475 3.55 -13.96 -37.73
CA SER A 475 4.25 -13.33 -38.85
C SER A 475 4.72 -14.34 -39.91
N LYS A 476 5.01 -15.59 -39.50
CA LYS A 476 5.37 -16.68 -40.42
C LYS A 476 4.16 -17.32 -41.12
N ASN A 477 2.99 -17.33 -40.48
CA ASN A 477 1.81 -18.08 -40.96
C ASN A 477 0.64 -17.22 -41.46
N THR A 478 0.70 -15.89 -41.32
CA THR A 478 -0.37 -14.98 -41.77
C THR A 478 0.20 -13.82 -42.58
N SER A 479 -0.34 -13.60 -43.78
CA SER A 479 0.09 -12.53 -44.71
C SER A 479 -0.20 -11.11 -44.22
N ASN A 480 -1.10 -10.94 -43.24
CA ASN A 480 -1.54 -9.64 -42.71
C ASN A 480 -1.15 -9.40 -41.24
N TYR A 481 0.08 -9.74 -40.85
CA TYR A 481 0.55 -9.49 -39.48
C TYR A 481 0.81 -8.00 -39.23
N ASN A 482 0.13 -7.40 -38.25
CA ASN A 482 0.28 -5.98 -37.91
C ASN A 482 1.44 -5.76 -36.93
N PHE A 483 2.62 -5.45 -37.47
CA PHE A 483 3.80 -5.14 -36.68
C PHE A 483 3.64 -3.91 -35.75
N LYS A 484 2.91 -2.88 -36.15
CA LYS A 484 2.71 -1.68 -35.31
C LYS A 484 1.98 -2.02 -34.00
N SER A 485 1.09 -3.00 -34.03
CA SER A 485 0.33 -3.43 -32.85
C SER A 485 1.23 -4.06 -31.78
N ILE A 486 2.17 -4.94 -32.17
CA ILE A 486 3.09 -5.57 -31.22
C ILE A 486 4.08 -4.55 -30.65
N LEU A 487 4.56 -3.61 -31.46
CA LEU A 487 5.45 -2.55 -30.99
C LEU A 487 4.76 -1.66 -29.96
N LYS A 488 3.52 -1.23 -30.23
CA LYS A 488 2.72 -0.43 -29.29
C LYS A 488 2.50 -1.20 -27.98
N TRP A 489 2.16 -2.49 -28.07
CA TRP A 489 1.97 -3.36 -26.90
C TRP A 489 3.25 -3.51 -26.06
N LEU A 490 4.42 -3.70 -26.70
CA LEU A 490 5.71 -3.79 -26.01
C LEU A 490 6.08 -2.47 -25.33
N ASN A 491 5.83 -1.33 -25.97
CA ASN A 491 6.06 -0.01 -25.37
C ASN A 491 5.15 0.23 -24.15
N HIS A 492 3.87 -0.15 -24.22
CA HIS A 492 2.98 -0.10 -23.06
C HIS A 492 3.45 -1.04 -21.94
N SER A 493 3.95 -2.23 -22.31
CA SER A 493 4.50 -3.21 -21.36
C SER A 493 5.74 -2.69 -20.65
N LEU A 494 6.63 -2.00 -21.38
CA LEU A 494 7.79 -1.32 -20.81
C LEU A 494 7.34 -0.28 -19.79
N HIS A 495 6.45 0.64 -20.19
CA HIS A 495 5.94 1.68 -19.31
C HIS A 495 5.37 1.09 -18.03
N ALA A 496 4.42 0.16 -18.15
CA ALA A 496 3.78 -0.46 -16.99
C ALA A 496 4.83 -1.15 -16.07
N PHE A 497 5.78 -1.90 -16.63
CA PHE A 497 6.80 -2.59 -15.83
C PHE A 497 7.69 -1.60 -15.07
N HIS A 498 8.07 -0.49 -15.71
CA HIS A 498 8.88 0.54 -15.07
C HIS A 498 8.21 1.09 -13.81
N TYR A 499 6.92 1.46 -13.86
CA TYR A 499 6.21 1.95 -12.67
C TYR A 499 6.08 0.90 -11.58
N ALA A 500 5.71 -0.33 -11.95
CA ALA A 500 5.65 -1.44 -11.02
C ALA A 500 6.99 -1.74 -10.35
N TYR A 501 8.09 -1.65 -11.11
CA TYR A 501 9.44 -1.77 -10.60
C TYR A 501 9.77 -0.62 -9.65
N TYR A 502 9.56 0.63 -10.05
CA TYR A 502 9.87 1.81 -9.23
C TYR A 502 9.12 1.81 -7.89
N ASN A 503 7.83 1.50 -7.84
CA ASN A 503 7.11 1.39 -6.55
C ASN A 503 7.76 0.37 -5.60
N ARG A 504 8.26 -0.76 -6.14
CA ARG A 504 8.92 -1.83 -5.39
C ARG A 504 10.40 -1.54 -5.09
N VAL A 505 10.99 -0.52 -5.70
CA VAL A 505 12.40 -0.16 -5.54
C VAL A 505 12.55 1.07 -4.66
N LEU A 506 11.78 2.12 -4.91
CA LEU A 506 11.84 3.38 -4.19
C LEU A 506 11.43 3.22 -2.73
N GLY A 507 10.47 2.32 -2.44
CA GLY A 507 10.13 1.97 -1.05
C GLY A 507 11.18 1.14 -0.30
N GLN A 508 12.32 0.78 -0.92
CA GLN A 508 13.39 0.03 -0.27
C GLN A 508 14.32 0.97 0.47
N TYR A 509 14.83 0.53 1.62
CA TYR A 509 15.73 1.33 2.44
C TYR A 509 16.97 1.84 1.69
N ASN A 510 17.58 1.00 0.83
CA ASN A 510 18.75 1.38 0.03
C ASN A 510 18.52 2.58 -0.89
N ASN A 511 17.25 2.83 -1.26
CA ASN A 511 16.85 3.97 -2.08
C ASN A 511 16.15 5.06 -1.28
N GLY A 512 16.12 4.98 0.06
CA GLY A 512 15.58 6.06 0.88
C GLY A 512 16.41 7.35 0.79
N ASP A 513 17.59 7.33 0.17
CA ASP A 513 18.38 8.52 -0.18
C ASP A 513 17.83 9.20 -1.45
N GLN A 514 17.07 8.49 -2.28
CA GLN A 514 16.39 9.06 -3.42
C GLN A 514 15.19 9.83 -2.90
N TYR A 515 15.21 11.13 -3.16
CA TYR A 515 14.19 12.10 -2.77
C TYR A 515 12.79 11.59 -3.06
N ASP A 516 11.84 12.11 -2.29
CA ASP A 516 10.43 11.79 -2.41
C ASP A 516 9.95 12.19 -3.81
N GLN A 517 10.08 11.27 -4.78
CA GLN A 517 9.76 11.57 -6.17
C GLN A 517 8.25 11.80 -6.22
N PRO A 518 7.77 13.03 -6.49
CA PRO A 518 6.37 13.39 -6.29
C PRO A 518 5.41 12.58 -7.18
N MET A 519 5.93 11.95 -8.24
CA MET A 519 5.17 11.05 -9.12
C MET A 519 4.94 9.65 -8.52
N PHE A 520 5.78 9.23 -7.56
CA PHE A 520 5.76 7.88 -7.00
C PHE A 520 5.36 7.90 -5.53
N PHE A 521 4.52 6.93 -5.18
CA PHE A 521 4.03 6.77 -3.83
C PHE A 521 5.04 5.99 -2.96
N ASN A 522 5.77 6.69 -2.08
CA ASN A 522 6.95 6.15 -1.36
C ASN A 522 6.70 5.75 0.11
N ILE A 523 5.45 5.79 0.59
CA ILE A 523 5.13 5.61 2.01
C ILE A 523 5.01 4.12 2.35
N GLY A 524 6.15 3.45 2.47
CA GLY A 524 6.25 2.11 3.08
C GLY A 524 5.21 1.12 2.53
N SER A 525 5.00 1.10 1.22
CA SER A 525 3.82 0.48 0.61
C SER A 525 4.09 -0.85 -0.07
N GLN A 526 5.33 -1.32 -0.09
CA GLN A 526 5.72 -2.46 -0.93
C GLN A 526 4.92 -3.72 -0.62
N THR A 527 4.70 -4.01 0.67
CA THR A 527 3.97 -5.19 1.10
C THR A 527 2.48 -5.05 0.76
N LEU A 528 1.92 -3.84 0.85
CA LEU A 528 0.55 -3.55 0.42
C LEU A 528 0.37 -3.62 -1.09
N VAL A 529 1.26 -2.99 -1.88
CA VAL A 529 1.22 -3.03 -3.35
C VAL A 529 1.33 -4.47 -3.84
N SER A 530 2.21 -5.25 -3.24
CA SER A 530 2.34 -6.68 -3.51
C SER A 530 1.08 -7.47 -3.11
N ALA A 531 0.45 -7.12 -1.98
CA ALA A 531 -0.81 -7.72 -1.57
C ALA A 531 -1.96 -7.40 -2.53
N PHE A 532 -2.05 -6.16 -3.01
CA PHE A 532 -3.01 -5.76 -4.03
C PHE A 532 -2.74 -6.40 -5.39
N ASP A 533 -1.47 -6.58 -5.76
CA ASP A 533 -1.10 -7.31 -6.98
C ASP A 533 -1.63 -8.75 -6.95
N ILE A 534 -1.51 -9.40 -5.80
CA ILE A 534 -1.99 -10.76 -5.60
C ILE A 534 -3.52 -10.82 -5.55
N LEU A 535 -4.15 -9.86 -4.88
CA LEU A 535 -5.61 -9.68 -4.87
C LEU A 535 -6.13 -9.57 -6.30
N TYR A 536 -5.60 -8.63 -7.08
CA TYR A 536 -6.00 -8.39 -8.47
C TYR A 536 -5.82 -9.63 -9.34
N LYS A 537 -4.63 -10.28 -9.30
CA LYS A 537 -4.37 -11.52 -10.04
C LYS A 537 -5.31 -12.67 -9.65
N SER A 538 -5.75 -12.72 -8.40
CA SER A 538 -6.68 -13.77 -7.94
C SER A 538 -8.06 -13.54 -8.54
N ILE A 539 -8.50 -12.29 -8.61
CA ILE A 539 -9.74 -11.90 -9.30
C ILE A 539 -9.62 -12.13 -10.81
N THR A 540 -8.61 -11.55 -11.47
CA THR A 540 -8.43 -11.68 -12.93
C THR A 540 -8.11 -13.09 -13.39
N SER A 541 -7.76 -14.02 -12.49
CA SER A 541 -7.57 -15.42 -12.85
C SER A 541 -8.79 -16.05 -13.53
N ILE A 542 -9.99 -15.61 -13.15
CA ILE A 542 -11.27 -16.07 -13.71
C ILE A 542 -11.79 -15.08 -14.76
N VAL A 543 -11.71 -13.79 -14.47
CA VAL A 543 -12.40 -12.75 -15.26
C VAL A 543 -11.49 -11.94 -16.18
N GLY A 544 -10.16 -12.11 -16.15
CA GLY A 544 -9.24 -11.27 -16.93
C GLY A 544 -7.90 -11.93 -17.26
N ASN A 545 -6.85 -11.09 -17.34
CA ASN A 545 -5.48 -11.51 -17.63
C ASN A 545 -4.72 -11.89 -16.33
N LYS A 546 -4.19 -13.11 -16.25
CA LYS A 546 -3.39 -13.59 -15.12
C LYS A 546 -2.01 -12.94 -15.01
N ALA A 547 -1.52 -12.37 -16.12
CA ALA A 547 -0.19 -11.78 -16.19
C ALA A 547 -0.15 -10.29 -15.80
N SER A 548 -1.31 -9.66 -15.60
CA SER A 548 -1.37 -8.25 -15.23
C SER A 548 -0.84 -8.00 -13.83
N PHE A 549 -0.35 -6.78 -13.55
CA PHE A 549 0.11 -6.42 -12.21
C PHE A 549 -0.46 -5.09 -11.69
N VAL A 550 -0.29 -4.86 -10.39
CA VAL A 550 -0.69 -3.61 -9.74
C VAL A 550 0.52 -2.69 -9.51
N PHE A 551 0.30 -1.41 -9.76
CA PHE A 551 1.19 -0.31 -9.38
C PHE A 551 0.40 0.93 -8.92
N VAL A 552 1.07 1.85 -8.24
CA VAL A 552 0.52 3.07 -7.63
C VAL A 552 1.21 4.30 -8.21
N GLU A 553 0.42 5.28 -8.63
CA GLU A 553 0.87 6.59 -9.09
C GLU A 553 0.17 7.70 -8.30
N ALA A 554 0.73 8.92 -8.34
CA ALA A 554 0.14 10.12 -7.77
C ALA A 554 -0.91 10.80 -8.68
N ASP A 555 -1.35 10.09 -9.72
CA ASP A 555 -2.42 10.54 -10.62
C ASP A 555 -3.78 10.36 -9.93
N PRO A 556 -4.67 11.38 -9.92
CA PRO A 556 -6.03 11.23 -9.42
C PRO A 556 -6.79 10.09 -10.11
N GLU A 557 -6.52 9.83 -11.39
CA GLU A 557 -7.19 8.81 -12.19
C GLU A 557 -6.65 7.41 -11.92
N PHE A 558 -7.55 6.45 -11.72
CA PHE A 558 -7.21 5.04 -11.87
C PHE A 558 -7.25 4.69 -13.37
N THR A 559 -6.34 3.84 -13.83
CA THR A 559 -6.38 3.32 -15.21
C THR A 559 -6.21 1.82 -15.20
N ILE A 560 -7.01 1.14 -16.02
CA ILE A 560 -6.85 -0.29 -16.27
C ILE A 560 -6.42 -0.49 -17.71
N SER A 561 -5.44 -1.35 -17.86
CA SER A 561 -5.09 -1.95 -19.13
C SER A 561 -5.06 -3.46 -18.99
N ASP A 562 -5.02 -4.17 -20.11
CA ASP A 562 -4.81 -5.62 -20.14
C ASP A 562 -3.48 -6.05 -19.47
N LEU A 563 -2.57 -5.09 -19.22
CA LEU A 563 -1.23 -5.31 -18.68
C LEU A 563 -1.12 -4.96 -17.20
N ALA A 564 -1.92 -4.01 -16.71
CA ALA A 564 -1.78 -3.52 -15.34
C ALA A 564 -3.01 -2.76 -14.85
N LEU A 565 -3.18 -2.77 -13.52
CA LEU A 565 -4.08 -1.92 -12.77
C LEU A 565 -3.27 -0.81 -12.09
N ARG A 566 -3.51 0.43 -12.52
CA ARG A 566 -2.96 1.63 -11.88
C ARG A 566 -3.90 2.10 -10.78
N LEU A 567 -3.38 2.20 -9.58
CA LEU A 567 -4.07 2.76 -8.43
C LEU A 567 -3.55 4.15 -8.11
N ASN A 568 -4.46 5.03 -7.68
CA ASN A 568 -4.11 6.23 -6.93
C ASN A 568 -3.77 5.85 -5.47
N TYR A 569 -2.88 6.60 -4.81
CA TYR A 569 -2.54 6.45 -3.38
C TYR A 569 -3.76 6.42 -2.44
N PHE A 570 -4.89 7.05 -2.78
CA PHE A 570 -6.11 6.95 -1.97
C PHE A 570 -6.64 5.51 -1.86
N HIS A 571 -6.49 4.70 -2.90
CA HIS A 571 -6.89 3.28 -2.88
C HIS A 571 -6.04 2.45 -1.93
N VAL A 572 -4.82 2.91 -1.60
CA VAL A 572 -3.93 2.23 -0.65
C VAL A 572 -4.40 2.45 0.79
N PHE A 573 -4.99 3.60 1.10
CA PHE A 573 -5.37 3.97 2.47
C PHE A 573 -6.86 3.86 2.77
N ASN A 574 -7.67 3.86 1.71
CA ASN A 574 -9.12 3.67 1.72
C ASN A 574 -9.41 2.42 0.85
N PRO A 575 -9.06 1.20 1.32
CA PRO A 575 -9.20 -0.02 0.53
C PRO A 575 -10.63 -0.34 0.11
N GLU A 576 -11.64 0.30 0.69
CA GLU A 576 -13.02 0.21 0.20
C GLU A 576 -13.19 0.80 -1.20
N LEU A 577 -12.43 1.85 -1.55
CA LEU A 577 -12.38 2.37 -2.91
C LEU A 577 -11.72 1.37 -3.84
N LEU A 578 -10.62 0.74 -3.39
CA LEU A 578 -9.97 -0.33 -4.14
C LEU A 578 -10.95 -1.47 -4.44
N CYS A 579 -11.72 -1.92 -3.45
CA CYS A 579 -12.69 -3.00 -3.60
C CYS A 579 -13.78 -2.63 -4.63
N ALA A 580 -14.33 -1.41 -4.53
CA ALA A 580 -15.35 -0.92 -5.46
C ALA A 580 -14.83 -0.85 -6.91
N VAL A 581 -13.61 -0.34 -7.10
CA VAL A 581 -12.95 -0.27 -8.42
C VAL A 581 -12.65 -1.66 -8.97
N LEU A 582 -12.08 -2.55 -8.15
CA LEU A 582 -11.65 -3.89 -8.59
C LEU A 582 -12.79 -4.71 -9.18
N PHE A 583 -13.99 -4.64 -8.59
CA PHE A 583 -15.15 -5.37 -9.10
C PHE A 583 -15.54 -4.93 -10.50
N GLN A 584 -15.65 -3.62 -10.70
CA GLN A 584 -16.00 -3.02 -11.98
C GLN A 584 -14.95 -3.38 -13.04
N GLU A 585 -13.69 -3.22 -12.69
CA GLU A 585 -12.61 -3.25 -13.65
C GLU A 585 -12.14 -4.66 -14.00
N ALA A 586 -12.22 -5.58 -13.05
CA ALA A 586 -12.03 -6.98 -13.36
C ALA A 586 -13.11 -7.50 -14.31
N THR A 587 -14.35 -7.00 -14.23
CA THR A 587 -15.40 -7.35 -15.21
C THR A 587 -15.25 -6.68 -16.57
N ASN A 588 -14.69 -5.46 -16.65
CA ASN A 588 -14.36 -4.85 -17.94
C ASN A 588 -13.38 -5.73 -18.74
N GLN A 589 -12.49 -6.44 -18.05
CA GLN A 589 -11.56 -7.38 -18.64
C GLN A 589 -12.20 -8.72 -19.07
N CYS A 590 -13.41 -9.06 -18.57
CA CYS A 590 -14.15 -10.26 -18.98
C CYS A 590 -14.39 -10.25 -20.48
N LYS A 591 -14.78 -9.09 -21.02
CA LYS A 591 -15.15 -8.95 -22.43
C LYS A 591 -14.06 -9.50 -23.35
N ASN A 592 -12.81 -9.03 -23.18
CA ASN A 592 -11.69 -9.41 -24.03
C ASN A 592 -11.44 -10.93 -24.03
N ARG A 593 -11.65 -11.58 -22.88
CA ARG A 593 -11.50 -13.03 -22.73
C ARG A 593 -12.66 -13.80 -23.36
N PHE A 594 -13.90 -13.40 -23.07
CA PHE A 594 -15.09 -14.17 -23.43
C PHE A 594 -15.63 -13.85 -24.83
N GLU A 595 -15.20 -12.75 -25.47
CA GLU A 595 -15.55 -12.43 -26.86
C GLU A 595 -15.15 -13.53 -27.85
N HIS A 596 -14.13 -14.31 -27.49
CA HIS A 596 -13.67 -15.46 -28.27
C HIS A 596 -14.42 -16.74 -27.96
N GLU A 597 -14.73 -17.00 -26.69
CA GLU A 597 -15.42 -18.22 -26.25
C GLU A 597 -16.92 -18.17 -26.60
N HIS A 598 -17.50 -16.97 -26.55
CA HIS A 598 -18.92 -16.72 -26.77
C HIS A 598 -19.12 -15.58 -27.79
N PRO A 599 -18.71 -15.75 -29.06
CA PRO A 599 -18.79 -14.69 -30.06
C PRO A 599 -20.22 -14.21 -30.33
N ASN A 600 -21.23 -15.04 -30.01
CA ASN A 600 -22.64 -14.69 -30.11
C ASN A 600 -23.06 -13.63 -29.07
N LEU A 601 -22.54 -13.69 -27.84
CA LEU A 601 -22.77 -12.68 -26.79
C LEU A 601 -22.29 -11.28 -27.22
N PHE A 602 -21.33 -11.21 -28.15
CA PHE A 602 -20.76 -9.95 -28.63
C PHE A 602 -21.08 -9.69 -30.11
N ARG A 603 -21.97 -10.49 -30.72
CA ARG A 603 -22.40 -10.33 -32.11
C ARG A 603 -23.11 -8.99 -32.32
N PHE A 604 -23.85 -8.54 -31.31
CA PHE A 604 -24.51 -7.25 -31.24
C PHE A 604 -23.51 -6.07 -31.33
N HIS A 605 -22.32 -6.23 -30.75
CA HIS A 605 -21.21 -5.27 -30.85
C HIS A 605 -20.56 -5.27 -32.26
N ARG A 606 -20.27 -6.46 -32.81
CA ARG A 606 -19.53 -6.59 -34.07
C ARG A 606 -20.31 -6.13 -35.30
N GLN A 607 -21.63 -6.31 -35.33
CA GLN A 607 -22.46 -5.80 -36.44
C GLN A 607 -22.59 -4.26 -36.43
N LYS A 608 -22.36 -3.62 -35.27
CA LYS A 608 -22.55 -2.17 -35.05
C LYS A 608 -21.31 -1.31 -35.31
N ASN A 609 -20.09 -1.85 -35.26
CA ASN A 609 -18.91 -1.11 -35.75
C ASN A 609 -18.98 -0.79 -37.26
N ARG A 610 -20.00 -1.25 -37.99
CA ARG A 610 -20.27 -0.91 -39.40
C ARG A 610 -21.39 0.13 -39.61
N LYS A 611 -22.17 0.51 -38.58
CA LYS A 611 -23.22 1.54 -38.63
C LYS A 611 -23.28 2.26 -37.27
N THR A 612 -23.12 3.59 -37.24
CA THR A 612 -23.14 4.43 -36.02
C THR A 612 -24.27 4.05 -35.05
N SER A 613 -24.03 4.09 -33.73
CA SER A 613 -24.98 3.70 -32.67
C SER A 613 -26.35 4.37 -32.77
N THR A 614 -26.40 5.60 -33.29
CA THR A 614 -27.62 6.34 -33.64
C THR A 614 -28.55 5.56 -34.57
N ASN A 615 -28.00 4.80 -35.53
CA ASN A 615 -28.79 3.99 -36.46
C ASN A 615 -29.46 2.78 -35.83
N TYR A 616 -28.95 2.25 -34.71
CA TYR A 616 -29.59 1.10 -34.05
C TYR A 616 -30.79 1.54 -33.23
N ILE A 617 -30.67 2.62 -32.46
CA ILE A 617 -31.78 3.16 -31.68
C ILE A 617 -32.86 3.64 -32.63
N ASP A 618 -32.49 4.38 -33.67
CA ASP A 618 -33.41 4.78 -34.74
C ASP A 618 -34.06 3.55 -35.42
N TRP A 619 -33.28 2.50 -35.74
CA TRP A 619 -33.83 1.26 -36.30
C TRP A 619 -34.78 0.51 -35.34
N ASN A 620 -34.44 0.40 -34.05
CA ASN A 620 -35.28 -0.28 -33.05
C ASN A 620 -36.55 0.52 -32.76
N LEU A 621 -36.45 1.85 -32.69
CA LEU A 621 -37.61 2.74 -32.55
C LEU A 621 -38.54 2.60 -33.77
N ARG A 622 -37.99 2.67 -34.99
CA ARG A 622 -38.77 2.47 -36.24
C ARG A 622 -39.38 1.06 -36.34
N LYS A 623 -38.64 0.01 -35.97
CA LYS A 623 -39.12 -1.39 -35.96
C LYS A 623 -40.26 -1.60 -34.95
N ASN A 624 -40.27 -0.83 -33.86
CA ASN A 624 -41.33 -0.83 -32.87
C ASN A 624 -42.47 0.17 -33.18
N GLY A 625 -42.53 0.72 -34.40
CA GLY A 625 -43.64 1.55 -34.87
C GLY A 625 -43.61 3.00 -34.38
N ILE A 626 -42.45 3.51 -33.99
CA ILE A 626 -42.29 4.85 -33.43
C ILE A 626 -41.67 5.80 -34.47
N GLU A 627 -42.30 6.94 -34.70
CA GLU A 627 -41.76 8.01 -35.56
C GLU A 627 -40.49 8.59 -34.93
N GLY A 628 -39.33 8.27 -35.53
CA GLY A 628 -38.02 8.46 -34.92
C GLY A 628 -37.65 9.91 -34.61
N ASP A 629 -38.06 10.89 -35.42
CA ASP A 629 -37.50 12.24 -35.36
C ASP A 629 -37.98 13.09 -34.17
N GLN A 630 -39.17 12.79 -33.61
CA GLN A 630 -39.69 13.48 -32.43
C GLN A 630 -39.15 12.87 -31.13
N LEU A 631 -39.09 11.53 -31.06
CA LEU A 631 -38.54 10.81 -29.92
C LEU A 631 -37.02 10.91 -29.80
N ILE A 632 -36.29 10.95 -30.93
CA ILE A 632 -34.84 11.20 -30.91
C ILE A 632 -34.54 12.59 -30.35
N ARG A 633 -35.38 13.60 -30.64
CA ARG A 633 -35.25 14.94 -30.05
C ARG A 633 -35.63 14.97 -28.57
N GLU A 634 -36.68 14.26 -28.17
CA GLU A 634 -37.14 14.19 -26.78
C GLU A 634 -36.14 13.47 -25.86
N TYR A 635 -35.47 12.43 -26.38
CA TYR A 635 -34.50 11.61 -25.63
C TYR A 635 -33.05 11.77 -26.11
N GLU A 636 -32.71 12.86 -26.79
CA GLU A 636 -31.40 13.08 -27.41
C GLU A 636 -30.25 12.92 -26.39
N ASN A 637 -30.45 13.45 -25.19
CA ASN A 637 -29.50 13.38 -24.07
C ASN A 637 -29.30 11.95 -23.54
N ILE A 638 -30.27 11.06 -23.72
CA ILE A 638 -30.20 9.65 -23.33
C ILE A 638 -29.63 8.79 -24.48
N ILE A 639 -29.92 9.15 -25.72
CA ILE A 639 -29.56 8.40 -26.93
C ILE A 639 -28.10 8.65 -27.34
N THR A 640 -27.66 9.91 -27.31
CA THR A 640 -26.32 10.33 -27.73
C THR A 640 -25.19 9.58 -27.02
N PRO A 641 -25.27 9.29 -25.71
CA PRO A 641 -24.22 8.57 -24.99
C PRO A 641 -24.17 7.05 -25.21
N LEU A 642 -25.10 6.44 -25.97
CA LEU A 642 -25.19 4.99 -26.15
C LEU A 642 -24.18 4.48 -27.18
N THR A 643 -22.90 4.71 -26.93
CA THR A 643 -21.77 4.26 -27.74
C THR A 643 -21.53 2.75 -27.57
N PRO A 644 -20.70 2.09 -28.39
CA PRO A 644 -20.29 0.71 -28.13
C PRO A 644 -19.79 0.52 -26.69
N GLU A 645 -18.96 1.42 -26.18
CA GLU A 645 -18.39 1.39 -24.82
C GLU A 645 -19.48 1.32 -23.75
N PHE A 646 -20.62 1.99 -23.95
CA PHE A 646 -21.77 1.92 -23.04
C PHE A 646 -22.31 0.48 -22.90
N PHE A 647 -22.40 -0.28 -23.99
CA PHE A 647 -22.87 -1.68 -23.94
C PHE A 647 -21.83 -2.61 -23.31
N GLU A 648 -20.54 -2.32 -23.47
CA GLU A 648 -19.46 -3.04 -22.77
C GLU A 648 -19.60 -2.87 -21.27
N HIS A 649 -19.89 -1.65 -20.84
CA HIS A 649 -20.16 -1.36 -19.44
C HIS A 649 -21.43 -2.03 -18.91
N ILE A 650 -22.52 -2.12 -19.69
CA ILE A 650 -23.71 -2.90 -19.29
C ILE A 650 -23.35 -4.37 -19.08
N PHE A 651 -22.58 -4.96 -19.99
CA PHE A 651 -22.13 -6.34 -19.86
C PHE A 651 -21.34 -6.52 -18.56
N SER A 652 -20.37 -5.65 -18.29
CA SER A 652 -19.58 -5.65 -17.06
C SER A 652 -20.46 -5.51 -15.82
N ASP A 653 -21.41 -4.57 -15.83
CA ASP A 653 -22.30 -4.31 -14.69
C ASP A 653 -23.20 -5.51 -14.37
N LEU A 654 -23.78 -6.16 -15.39
CA LEU A 654 -24.62 -7.35 -15.21
C LEU A 654 -23.83 -8.56 -14.68
N VAL A 655 -22.61 -8.76 -15.19
CA VAL A 655 -21.71 -9.82 -14.72
C VAL A 655 -21.21 -9.52 -13.31
N GLY A 656 -20.80 -8.27 -13.06
CA GLY A 656 -20.25 -7.81 -11.79
C GLY A 656 -21.28 -7.85 -10.67
N TYR A 657 -22.53 -7.47 -10.96
CA TYR A 657 -23.66 -7.60 -10.03
C TYR A 657 -23.80 -9.04 -9.51
N ARG A 658 -23.86 -10.02 -10.42
CA ARG A 658 -24.01 -11.43 -10.05
C ARG A 658 -22.77 -11.98 -9.35
N LEU A 659 -21.58 -11.75 -9.92
CA LEU A 659 -20.35 -12.34 -9.42
C LEU A 659 -19.89 -11.71 -8.10
N PHE A 660 -19.85 -10.38 -8.00
CA PHE A 660 -19.22 -9.68 -6.89
C PHE A 660 -20.20 -9.19 -5.84
N TYR A 661 -21.41 -8.79 -6.24
CA TYR A 661 -22.44 -8.28 -5.32
C TYR A 661 -23.46 -9.34 -4.88
N GLN A 662 -23.39 -10.56 -5.42
CA GLN A 662 -24.19 -11.71 -4.98
C GLN A 662 -25.70 -11.42 -4.91
N ASP A 663 -26.21 -10.74 -5.94
CA ASP A 663 -27.61 -10.31 -6.06
C ASP A 663 -28.08 -9.30 -4.98
N ASN A 664 -27.16 -8.68 -4.25
CA ASN A 664 -27.49 -7.64 -3.30
C ASN A 664 -27.52 -6.26 -3.99
N SER A 665 -28.72 -5.86 -4.42
CA SER A 665 -29.01 -4.54 -5.00
C SER A 665 -28.54 -3.37 -4.14
N LYS A 666 -28.80 -3.42 -2.83
CA LYS A 666 -28.42 -2.35 -1.89
C LYS A 666 -26.91 -2.20 -1.75
N MET A 667 -26.16 -3.28 -1.86
CA MET A 667 -24.69 -3.24 -1.88
C MET A 667 -24.17 -2.72 -3.21
N TYR A 668 -24.72 -3.21 -4.33
CA TYR A 668 -24.38 -2.77 -5.68
C TYR A 668 -24.57 -1.26 -5.85
N THR A 669 -25.77 -0.76 -5.59
CA THR A 669 -26.08 0.67 -5.74
C THR A 669 -25.20 1.55 -4.86
N TYR A 670 -24.98 1.17 -3.61
CA TYR A 670 -24.15 1.95 -2.69
C TYR A 670 -22.70 2.09 -3.19
N TRP A 671 -22.06 0.99 -3.57
CA TRP A 671 -20.65 1.00 -3.98
C TRP A 671 -20.43 1.44 -5.43
N SER A 672 -21.41 1.27 -6.31
CA SER A 672 -21.39 1.92 -7.63
C SER A 672 -21.42 3.44 -7.51
N TRP A 673 -22.22 3.98 -6.58
CA TRP A 673 -22.25 5.42 -6.32
C TRP A 673 -20.98 5.92 -5.67
N ALA A 674 -20.41 5.14 -4.74
CA ALA A 674 -19.09 5.43 -4.17
C ALA A 674 -18.04 5.60 -5.27
N TYR A 675 -17.96 4.64 -6.18
CA TYR A 675 -17.06 4.67 -7.34
C TYR A 675 -17.29 5.90 -8.23
N PHE A 676 -18.53 6.15 -8.64
CA PHE A 676 -18.89 7.33 -9.45
C PHE A 676 -18.50 8.64 -8.75
N SER A 677 -18.73 8.73 -7.44
CA SER A 677 -18.49 9.94 -6.65
C SER A 677 -17.01 10.25 -6.43
N THR A 678 -16.12 9.27 -6.61
CA THR A 678 -14.67 9.45 -6.43
C THR A 678 -13.90 9.75 -7.70
N ASP A 679 -14.52 9.63 -8.87
CA ASP A 679 -13.89 9.94 -10.15
C ASP A 679 -14.09 11.42 -10.51
N ILE A 680 -12.99 12.16 -10.56
CA ILE A 680 -12.99 13.60 -10.83
C ILE A 680 -13.57 13.94 -12.21
N ASN A 681 -13.48 13.03 -13.18
CA ASN A 681 -14.00 13.25 -14.53
C ASN A 681 -15.53 13.34 -14.56
N ASN A 682 -16.20 12.80 -13.54
CA ASN A 682 -17.66 12.90 -13.40
C ASN A 682 -18.12 14.31 -12.96
N PHE A 683 -17.19 15.22 -12.68
CA PHE A 683 -17.48 16.57 -12.21
C PHE A 683 -16.93 17.64 -13.15
N GLN A 684 -17.59 18.79 -13.18
CA GLN A 684 -17.16 20.00 -13.88
C GLN A 684 -16.83 21.09 -12.86
N ASN A 685 -15.76 21.82 -13.12
CA ASN A 685 -15.31 22.90 -12.24
C ASN A 685 -15.92 24.23 -12.70
N ASN A 686 -16.98 24.68 -12.04
CA ASN A 686 -17.62 25.95 -12.32
C ASN A 686 -17.17 26.98 -11.28
N HIS A 687 -15.96 27.55 -11.44
CA HIS A 687 -15.25 28.65 -10.72
C HIS A 687 -15.43 28.85 -9.19
N GLU A 688 -16.57 28.51 -8.60
CA GLU A 688 -16.94 28.57 -7.19
C GLU A 688 -17.52 27.24 -6.65
N ASN A 689 -17.97 26.30 -7.49
CA ASN A 689 -18.49 24.99 -7.07
C ASN A 689 -18.14 23.84 -8.03
N LEU A 690 -18.02 22.63 -7.47
CA LEU A 690 -17.88 21.38 -8.22
C LEU A 690 -19.29 20.84 -8.52
N ASP A 691 -19.70 20.84 -9.79
CA ASP A 691 -21.00 20.32 -10.23
C ASP A 691 -20.85 18.97 -10.93
N ILE A 692 -21.86 18.10 -10.86
CA ILE A 692 -21.84 16.82 -11.59
C ILE A 692 -22.06 17.07 -13.08
N ASN A 693 -21.23 16.44 -13.89
CA ASN A 693 -21.34 16.47 -15.34
C ASN A 693 -22.49 15.55 -15.81
N THR A 694 -23.57 16.13 -16.31
CA THR A 694 -24.76 15.39 -16.80
C THR A 694 -24.42 14.40 -17.91
N LYS A 695 -23.38 14.67 -18.72
CA LYS A 695 -22.87 13.76 -19.76
C LYS A 695 -22.45 12.39 -19.21
N TYR A 696 -21.94 12.35 -17.98
CA TYR A 696 -21.51 11.11 -17.33
C TYR A 696 -22.57 10.55 -16.37
N LEU A 697 -23.37 11.43 -15.76
CA LEU A 697 -24.46 11.05 -14.86
C LEU A 697 -25.56 10.24 -15.56
N ILE A 698 -26.06 10.70 -16.71
CA ILE A 698 -27.19 10.05 -17.40
C ILE A 698 -26.83 8.61 -17.81
N PRO A 699 -25.69 8.34 -18.48
CA PRO A 699 -25.30 6.97 -18.83
C PRO A 699 -25.07 6.10 -17.59
N TYR A 700 -24.50 6.66 -16.52
CA TYR A 700 -24.32 5.94 -15.26
C TYR A 700 -25.67 5.51 -14.65
N LEU A 701 -26.62 6.45 -14.50
CA LEU A 701 -27.97 6.16 -14.00
C LEU A 701 -28.69 5.12 -14.87
N PHE A 702 -28.52 5.22 -16.18
CA PHE A 702 -29.18 4.30 -17.10
C PHE A 702 -28.67 2.86 -16.93
N ARG A 703 -27.35 2.67 -16.78
CA ARG A 703 -26.76 1.35 -16.50
C ARG A 703 -27.26 0.76 -15.18
N GLN A 704 -27.31 1.58 -14.11
CA GLN A 704 -27.85 1.16 -12.81
C GLN A 704 -29.29 0.65 -12.93
N LEU A 705 -30.15 1.42 -13.61
CA LEU A 705 -31.56 1.05 -13.82
C LEU A 705 -31.72 -0.23 -14.64
N ILE A 706 -30.85 -0.47 -15.63
CA ILE A 706 -30.83 -1.73 -16.40
C ILE A 706 -30.55 -2.91 -15.46
N VAL A 707 -29.49 -2.85 -14.65
CA VAL A 707 -29.15 -3.93 -13.71
C VAL A 707 -30.30 -4.20 -12.74
N LEU A 708 -30.84 -3.14 -12.12
CA LEU A 708 -31.94 -3.27 -11.16
C LEU A 708 -33.20 -3.86 -11.82
N LYS A 709 -33.60 -3.39 -13.01
CA LYS A 709 -34.76 -3.96 -13.71
C LYS A 709 -34.56 -5.43 -14.04
N CYS A 710 -33.32 -5.85 -14.32
CA CYS A 710 -33.01 -7.21 -14.71
C CYS A 710 -32.94 -8.20 -13.54
N TYR A 711 -32.61 -7.74 -12.34
CA TYR A 711 -32.33 -8.62 -11.19
C TYR A 711 -33.16 -8.33 -9.93
N SER A 712 -33.71 -7.12 -9.77
CA SER A 712 -34.40 -6.68 -8.56
C SER A 712 -35.50 -5.67 -8.87
N GLU A 713 -36.65 -6.14 -9.35
CA GLU A 713 -37.75 -5.30 -9.79
C GLU A 713 -38.28 -4.35 -8.70
N GLU A 714 -38.37 -4.80 -7.46
CA GLU A 714 -38.78 -3.96 -6.33
C GLU A 714 -37.85 -2.74 -6.14
N GLU A 715 -36.54 -2.96 -6.15
CA GLU A 715 -35.53 -1.90 -6.02
C GLU A 715 -35.47 -1.03 -7.26
N TYR A 716 -35.77 -1.57 -8.44
CA TYR A 716 -35.94 -0.76 -9.65
C TYR A 716 -37.11 0.20 -9.50
N GLU A 717 -38.29 -0.26 -9.10
CA GLU A 717 -39.47 0.60 -8.95
C GLU A 717 -39.25 1.68 -7.90
N ASN A 718 -38.61 1.31 -6.79
CA ASN A 718 -38.28 2.22 -5.68
C ASN A 718 -36.95 2.97 -5.86
N TYR A 719 -36.26 2.81 -7.00
CA TYR A 719 -34.94 3.42 -7.18
C TYR A 719 -35.05 4.94 -7.12
N GLU A 720 -34.44 5.49 -6.09
CA GLU A 720 -34.34 6.91 -5.83
C GLU A 720 -32.90 7.24 -5.43
N VAL A 721 -32.47 8.42 -5.84
CA VAL A 721 -31.16 8.95 -5.49
C VAL A 721 -31.35 9.95 -4.34
N LYS A 722 -30.54 9.80 -3.29
CA LYS A 722 -30.55 10.65 -2.09
C LYS A 722 -29.16 11.23 -1.83
N PHE A 723 -28.90 12.44 -2.29
CA PHE A 723 -27.67 13.23 -2.28
C PHE A 723 -27.98 14.64 -1.76
N ASP A 724 -27.13 15.60 -2.13
CA ASP A 724 -27.44 17.02 -2.04
C ASP A 724 -28.79 17.33 -2.74
N PRO A 725 -29.65 18.18 -2.14
CA PRO A 725 -30.97 18.49 -2.69
C PRO A 725 -30.99 18.92 -4.16
N LYS A 726 -29.94 19.62 -4.64
CA LYS A 726 -29.87 20.01 -6.06
C LYS A 726 -29.61 18.80 -6.96
N LEU A 727 -28.73 17.90 -6.53
CA LEU A 727 -28.42 16.67 -7.26
C LEU A 727 -29.60 15.70 -7.26
N ASP A 728 -30.34 15.62 -6.16
CA ASP A 728 -31.55 14.80 -6.07
C ASP A 728 -32.60 15.21 -7.06
N ILE A 729 -32.85 16.51 -7.18
CA ILE A 729 -33.83 17.02 -8.13
C ILE A 729 -33.42 16.65 -9.55
N ILE A 730 -32.15 16.82 -9.90
CA ILE A 730 -31.66 16.51 -11.25
C ILE A 730 -31.70 14.99 -11.49
N ALA A 731 -31.08 14.20 -10.61
CA ALA A 731 -30.98 12.75 -10.79
C ALA A 731 -32.35 12.07 -10.78
N ASN A 732 -33.24 12.42 -9.85
CA ASN A 732 -34.58 11.82 -9.77
C ASN A 732 -35.46 12.23 -10.96
N ARG A 733 -35.31 13.45 -11.50
CA ARG A 733 -35.95 13.84 -12.76
C ARG A 733 -35.48 12.95 -13.92
N GLU A 734 -34.17 12.76 -14.05
CA GLU A 734 -33.62 11.90 -15.12
C GLU A 734 -34.01 10.43 -14.93
N ILE A 735 -34.11 9.93 -13.69
CA ILE A 735 -34.55 8.55 -13.40
C ILE A 735 -35.96 8.29 -13.95
N VAL A 736 -36.90 9.22 -13.77
CA VAL A 736 -38.26 9.08 -14.31
C VAL A 736 -38.25 8.97 -15.84
N SER A 737 -37.50 9.86 -16.50
CA SER A 737 -37.34 9.83 -17.96
C SER A 737 -36.68 8.53 -18.44
N LEU A 738 -35.62 8.09 -17.75
CA LEU A 738 -34.90 6.86 -18.05
C LEU A 738 -35.75 5.61 -17.84
N LYS A 739 -36.55 5.53 -16.77
CA LYS A 739 -37.48 4.41 -16.52
C LYS A 739 -38.52 4.32 -17.63
N THR A 740 -39.09 5.46 -18.02
CA THR A 740 -40.04 5.56 -19.12
C THR A 740 -39.41 5.07 -20.42
N PHE A 741 -38.21 5.55 -20.76
CA PHE A 741 -37.48 5.12 -21.95
C PHE A 741 -37.13 3.63 -21.92
N LEU A 742 -36.64 3.13 -20.77
CA LEU A 742 -36.22 1.75 -20.57
C LEU A 742 -37.38 0.77 -20.81
N ASN A 743 -38.51 1.00 -20.14
CA ASN A 743 -39.68 0.13 -20.20
C ASN A 743 -40.41 0.21 -21.54
N THR A 744 -40.46 1.41 -22.14
CA THR A 744 -41.25 1.62 -23.36
C THR A 744 -40.47 1.22 -24.61
N TYR A 745 -39.15 1.43 -24.63
CA TYR A 745 -38.37 1.38 -25.87
C TYR A 745 -37.12 0.50 -25.84
N PHE A 746 -36.45 0.38 -24.69
CA PHE A 746 -35.09 -0.20 -24.65
C PHE A 746 -35.05 -1.70 -24.30
N LEU A 747 -35.76 -2.15 -23.25
CA LEU A 747 -35.79 -3.56 -22.82
C LEU A 747 -36.81 -4.41 -23.61
N LYS A 748 -36.71 -4.39 -24.95
CA LYS A 748 -37.58 -5.16 -25.84
C LYS A 748 -36.77 -5.92 -26.90
N GLY A 749 -37.37 -6.98 -27.45
CA GLY A 749 -36.84 -7.73 -28.59
C GLY A 749 -35.41 -8.26 -28.38
N GLU A 750 -34.52 -7.95 -29.33
CA GLU A 750 -33.14 -8.47 -29.38
C GLU A 750 -32.28 -8.03 -28.17
N PHE A 751 -32.54 -6.85 -27.60
CA PHE A 751 -31.78 -6.39 -26.44
C PHE A 751 -32.13 -7.18 -25.17
N LEU A 752 -33.41 -7.48 -24.95
CA LEU A 752 -33.83 -8.33 -23.84
C LEU A 752 -33.27 -9.75 -23.97
N ALA A 753 -33.26 -10.30 -25.19
CA ALA A 753 -32.61 -11.59 -25.46
C ALA A 753 -31.12 -11.55 -25.11
N TRP A 754 -30.40 -10.52 -25.56
CA TRP A 754 -28.98 -10.31 -25.25
C TRP A 754 -28.71 -10.22 -23.74
N VAL A 755 -29.52 -9.44 -23.01
CA VAL A 755 -29.42 -9.34 -21.54
C VAL A 755 -29.63 -10.70 -20.89
N ASN A 756 -30.63 -11.48 -21.33
CA ASN A 756 -30.88 -12.82 -20.79
C ASN A 756 -29.71 -13.79 -21.05
N GLU A 757 -29.08 -13.73 -22.22
CA GLU A 757 -27.87 -14.49 -22.52
C GLU A 757 -26.71 -14.11 -21.58
N ILE A 758 -26.55 -12.82 -21.26
CA ILE A 758 -25.54 -12.35 -20.30
C ILE A 758 -25.85 -12.86 -18.89
N LYS A 759 -27.11 -12.83 -18.47
CA LYS A 759 -27.53 -13.35 -17.16
C LYS A 759 -27.22 -14.85 -17.04
N GLU A 760 -27.57 -15.62 -18.07
CA GLU A 760 -27.26 -17.05 -18.12
C GLU A 760 -25.75 -17.30 -18.10
N PHE A 761 -24.98 -16.49 -18.84
CA PHE A 761 -23.53 -16.55 -18.83
C PHE A 761 -22.93 -16.25 -17.45
N ALA A 762 -23.36 -15.16 -16.80
CA ALA A 762 -22.93 -14.79 -15.46
C ALA A 762 -23.30 -15.87 -14.44
N GLU A 763 -24.48 -16.48 -14.60
CA GLU A 763 -24.94 -17.58 -13.76
C GLU A 763 -24.11 -18.86 -13.96
N ASN A 764 -23.75 -19.19 -15.19
CA ASN A 764 -22.86 -20.32 -15.48
C ASN A 764 -21.46 -20.09 -14.93
N LEU A 765 -20.92 -18.86 -15.02
CA LEU A 765 -19.67 -18.48 -14.37
C LEU A 765 -19.77 -18.62 -12.84
N TYR A 766 -20.86 -18.17 -12.24
CA TYR A 766 -21.09 -18.28 -10.81
C TYR A 766 -21.17 -19.75 -10.37
N LYS A 767 -22.03 -20.54 -11.01
CA LYS A 767 -22.26 -21.97 -10.73
C LYS A 767 -21.02 -22.83 -10.92
N LYS A 768 -20.29 -22.67 -12.02
CA LYS A 768 -19.06 -23.43 -12.30
C LYS A 768 -18.02 -23.26 -11.20
N ASN A 769 -18.00 -22.08 -10.56
CA ASN A 769 -17.03 -21.75 -9.53
C ASN A 769 -17.52 -22.05 -8.10
N LEU A 770 -18.84 -22.11 -7.83
CA LEU A 770 -19.41 -22.45 -6.51
C LEU A 770 -19.79 -23.91 -6.31
N LEU A 771 -20.34 -24.61 -7.32
CA LEU A 771 -20.95 -25.93 -7.13
C LEU A 771 -19.95 -27.05 -6.83
N ASN A 772 -18.66 -26.84 -7.09
CA ASN A 772 -17.64 -27.86 -6.89
C ASN A 772 -16.93 -27.76 -5.54
N ASN A 773 -17.01 -26.65 -4.81
CA ASN A 773 -16.23 -26.44 -3.60
C ASN A 773 -16.96 -25.50 -2.62
N ILE A 774 -17.22 -26.04 -1.42
CA ILE A 774 -17.48 -25.34 -0.15
C ILE A 774 -18.98 -25.17 0.22
N GLY A 775 -19.28 -25.35 1.51
CA GLY A 775 -20.62 -25.23 2.11
C GLY A 775 -21.24 -23.83 2.03
N ASP A 776 -22.27 -23.58 2.84
CA ASP A 776 -23.07 -22.35 2.81
C ASP A 776 -22.22 -21.06 2.74
N ASN A 777 -22.14 -20.46 1.54
CA ASN A 777 -21.31 -19.29 1.22
C ASN A 777 -21.61 -18.09 2.13
N SER A 778 -22.86 -18.00 2.61
CA SER A 778 -23.29 -16.95 3.54
C SER A 778 -22.61 -17.06 4.90
N GLN A 779 -22.41 -18.28 5.41
CA GLN A 779 -21.73 -18.52 6.69
C GLN A 779 -20.27 -18.09 6.63
N ILE A 780 -19.59 -18.35 5.51
CA ILE A 780 -18.19 -17.94 5.31
C ILE A 780 -18.06 -16.42 5.25
N ILE A 781 -18.94 -15.76 4.49
CA ILE A 781 -18.98 -14.29 4.41
C ILE A 781 -19.22 -13.70 5.80
N ASN A 782 -20.17 -14.24 6.57
CA ASN A 782 -20.44 -13.79 7.93
C ASN A 782 -19.24 -14.02 8.86
N GLN A 783 -18.58 -15.18 8.78
CA GLN A 783 -17.38 -15.46 9.57
C GLN A 783 -16.22 -14.51 9.22
N ILE A 784 -16.00 -14.24 7.94
CA ILE A 784 -15.02 -13.26 7.46
C ILE A 784 -15.38 -11.88 8.00
N LYS A 785 -16.63 -11.45 7.84
CA LYS A 785 -17.14 -10.15 8.29
C LYS A 785 -16.95 -9.97 9.80
N GLU A 786 -17.36 -10.95 10.59
CA GLU A 786 -17.17 -10.94 12.05
C GLU A 786 -15.69 -10.84 12.45
N ASN A 787 -14.82 -11.58 11.76
CA ASN A 787 -13.39 -11.50 12.02
C ASN A 787 -12.83 -10.11 11.72
N LEU A 788 -13.21 -9.52 10.57
CA LEU A 788 -12.80 -8.16 10.22
C LEU A 788 -13.29 -7.12 11.25
N ILE A 789 -14.57 -7.18 11.66
CA ILE A 789 -15.15 -6.28 12.68
C ILE A 789 -14.42 -6.44 14.02
N LYS A 790 -14.07 -7.68 14.38
CA LYS A 790 -13.26 -7.94 15.59
C LYS A 790 -11.80 -7.49 15.41
N GLY A 791 -11.37 -7.09 14.21
CA GLY A 791 -9.98 -6.70 13.92
C GLY A 791 -9.04 -7.89 13.80
N ARG A 792 -9.53 -9.09 13.47
CA ARG A 792 -8.77 -10.34 13.34
C ARG A 792 -8.34 -10.61 11.90
N VAL A 793 -7.06 -10.93 11.73
CA VAL A 793 -6.52 -11.41 10.45
C VAL A 793 -7.08 -12.80 10.14
N ILE A 794 -7.55 -12.98 8.92
CA ILE A 794 -8.14 -14.24 8.47
C ILE A 794 -7.03 -15.15 7.94
N ASN A 795 -6.75 -16.21 8.69
CA ASN A 795 -5.65 -17.15 8.43
C ASN A 795 -6.10 -18.50 7.85
N ASN A 796 -7.40 -18.79 7.81
CA ASN A 796 -7.93 -20.13 7.48
C ASN A 796 -7.89 -20.46 5.97
N TYR A 797 -7.00 -19.81 5.21
CA TYR A 797 -6.86 -20.07 3.78
C TYR A 797 -5.90 -21.24 3.56
N SER A 798 -6.41 -22.39 3.13
CA SER A 798 -5.57 -23.56 2.89
C SER A 798 -4.69 -23.34 1.65
N THR A 799 -3.36 -23.50 1.78
CA THR A 799 -2.39 -23.17 0.73
C THR A 799 -2.42 -24.10 -0.50
N ASN A 800 -3.31 -25.10 -0.50
CA ASN A 800 -3.43 -26.12 -1.55
C ASN A 800 -4.48 -25.79 -2.64
N GLU A 801 -5.03 -24.58 -2.65
CA GLU A 801 -6.23 -24.28 -3.44
C GLU A 801 -5.96 -23.88 -4.89
N THR A 802 -6.86 -24.30 -5.79
CA THR A 802 -6.88 -23.96 -7.23
C THR A 802 -7.10 -22.46 -7.43
N ASP A 803 -6.92 -21.96 -8.66
CA ASP A 803 -7.24 -20.55 -8.96
C ASP A 803 -8.72 -20.22 -8.69
N GLU A 804 -9.65 -21.18 -8.85
CA GLU A 804 -11.08 -20.96 -8.56
C GLU A 804 -11.33 -20.70 -7.07
N ASN A 805 -10.73 -21.50 -6.19
CA ASN A 805 -10.91 -21.35 -4.76
C ASN A 805 -10.31 -20.04 -4.24
N ARG A 806 -9.19 -19.59 -4.85
CA ARG A 806 -8.61 -18.28 -4.55
C ARG A 806 -9.53 -17.15 -4.98
N PHE A 807 -10.09 -17.26 -6.18
CA PHE A 807 -11.06 -16.30 -6.66
C PHE A 807 -12.25 -16.22 -5.69
N LEU A 808 -12.80 -17.37 -5.28
CA LEU A 808 -13.95 -17.44 -4.39
C LEU A 808 -13.68 -16.81 -3.02
N PHE A 809 -12.58 -17.18 -2.37
CA PHE A 809 -12.20 -16.59 -1.09
C PHE A 809 -11.93 -15.10 -1.21
N THR A 810 -11.19 -14.67 -2.23
CA THR A 810 -10.86 -13.26 -2.46
C THR A 810 -12.12 -12.43 -2.68
N ARG A 811 -13.04 -12.92 -3.52
CA ARG A 811 -14.34 -12.31 -3.78
C ARG A 811 -15.17 -12.18 -2.49
N ASN A 812 -15.24 -13.24 -1.69
CA ASN A 812 -15.97 -13.24 -0.42
C ASN A 812 -15.35 -12.28 0.59
N LEU A 813 -14.01 -12.19 0.64
CA LEU A 813 -13.27 -11.25 1.47
C LEU A 813 -13.60 -9.79 1.10
N LEU A 814 -13.58 -9.47 -0.20
CA LEU A 814 -13.91 -8.14 -0.70
C LEU A 814 -15.37 -7.77 -0.38
N TYR A 815 -16.32 -8.68 -0.63
CA TYR A 815 -17.73 -8.47 -0.34
C TYR A 815 -17.96 -8.25 1.17
N ALA A 816 -17.44 -9.14 2.02
CA ALA A 816 -17.59 -9.05 3.47
C ALA A 816 -16.96 -7.77 4.05
N TYR A 817 -15.84 -7.33 3.49
CA TYR A 817 -15.20 -6.07 3.89
C TYR A 817 -16.07 -4.86 3.55
N LEU A 818 -16.57 -4.79 2.31
CA LEU A 818 -17.46 -3.71 1.89
C LEU A 818 -18.75 -3.68 2.72
N GLU A 819 -19.30 -4.85 3.04
CA GLU A 819 -20.48 -4.97 3.90
C GLU A 819 -20.20 -4.47 5.32
N ALA A 820 -19.06 -4.86 5.91
CA ALA A 820 -18.64 -4.39 7.23
C ALA A 820 -18.48 -2.86 7.29
N VAL A 821 -17.83 -2.27 6.27
CA VAL A 821 -17.66 -0.81 6.17
C VAL A 821 -19.00 -0.11 6.09
N LYS A 822 -19.93 -0.63 5.27
CA LYS A 822 -21.29 -0.08 5.15
C LYS A 822 -22.06 -0.16 6.47
N GLU A 823 -22.00 -1.30 7.16
CA GLU A 823 -22.66 -1.54 8.46
C GLU A 823 -22.16 -0.58 9.54
N VAL A 824 -20.83 -0.43 9.67
CA VAL A 824 -20.19 0.49 10.62
C VAL A 824 -20.51 1.95 10.32
N SER A 825 -20.62 2.32 9.04
CA SER A 825 -20.91 3.70 8.63
C SER A 825 -22.32 4.15 9.00
N LYS A 826 -23.24 3.23 9.36
CA LYS A 826 -24.68 3.41 9.59
C LYS A 826 -25.38 4.14 8.43
N GLU A 827 -26.38 3.49 7.81
CA GLU A 827 -27.21 4.17 6.80
C GLU A 827 -27.96 5.35 7.44
N SER A 828 -27.58 6.58 7.04
CA SER A 828 -28.39 7.78 7.22
C SER A 828 -29.49 7.83 6.15
N LYS A 829 -30.43 8.78 6.28
CA LYS A 829 -31.48 8.99 5.27
C LYS A 829 -30.98 9.63 3.96
N LYS A 830 -29.77 10.23 3.90
CA LYS A 830 -29.16 10.83 2.68
C LYS A 830 -27.66 10.46 2.54
N TYR A 831 -27.18 10.19 1.32
CA TYR A 831 -25.79 9.81 0.97
C TYR A 831 -24.95 11.04 0.50
N ASN A 832 -23.73 10.90 -0.02
CA ASN A 832 -22.43 10.71 0.65
C ASN A 832 -21.34 11.57 -0.05
N ILE A 833 -21.64 12.74 -0.63
CA ILE A 833 -20.64 13.51 -1.41
C ILE A 833 -20.11 14.70 -0.60
N VAL A 834 -18.78 14.84 -0.50
CA VAL A 834 -18.14 15.99 0.15
C VAL A 834 -18.23 17.23 -0.75
N ARG A 835 -18.99 18.26 -0.32
CA ARG A 835 -18.93 19.59 -0.96
C ARG A 835 -17.78 20.40 -0.39
N ARG A 836 -16.68 20.55 -1.13
CA ARG A 836 -15.57 21.42 -0.71
C ARG A 836 -15.95 22.91 -0.78
N GLN A 837 -16.72 23.40 0.19
CA GLN A 837 -16.85 24.83 0.47
C GLN A 837 -15.81 25.23 1.53
N LYS A 838 -15.30 26.47 1.44
CA LYS A 838 -14.31 27.02 2.39
C LYS A 838 -14.80 26.97 3.84
N ASP A 839 -16.11 26.96 4.05
CA ASP A 839 -16.75 26.94 5.37
C ASP A 839 -17.72 25.76 5.50
N TYR A 840 -17.19 24.54 5.67
CA TYR A 840 -17.97 23.33 6.00
C TYR A 840 -18.70 23.43 7.37
N GLU A 841 -18.66 24.60 8.01
CA GLU A 841 -18.94 24.84 9.42
C GLU A 841 -20.45 24.96 9.73
N ASN A 842 -21.32 25.09 8.73
CA ASN A 842 -22.74 25.44 8.93
C ASN A 842 -23.79 24.43 8.43
N THR A 843 -23.41 23.25 7.93
CA THR A 843 -24.41 22.21 7.62
C THR A 843 -24.68 21.35 8.86
N LYS A 844 -25.87 21.51 9.46
CA LYS A 844 -26.35 20.60 10.53
C LYS A 844 -26.46 19.18 9.93
N ASN A 845 -25.57 18.28 10.37
CA ASN A 845 -25.22 17.01 9.72
C ASN A 845 -26.12 15.81 10.06
N GLU A 846 -27.33 16.00 10.58
CA GLU A 846 -28.19 14.86 10.98
C GLU A 846 -28.67 14.00 9.78
N ASP A 847 -28.48 14.47 8.55
CA ASP A 847 -28.96 13.81 7.32
C ASP A 847 -27.90 12.99 6.54
N PHE A 848 -26.59 13.20 6.73
CA PHE A 848 -25.53 12.58 5.90
C PHE A 848 -24.95 11.30 6.50
N SER A 849 -24.43 10.37 5.67
CA SER A 849 -23.78 9.17 6.22
C SER A 849 -22.42 9.51 6.80
N ASN A 850 -21.96 8.68 7.74
CA ASN A 850 -20.70 8.93 8.43
C ASN A 850 -19.47 8.74 7.52
N LEU A 851 -19.62 8.03 6.40
CA LEU A 851 -18.60 7.88 5.36
C LEU A 851 -18.97 8.70 4.14
N LEU A 852 -18.17 9.72 3.84
CA LEU A 852 -18.34 10.61 2.70
C LEU A 852 -17.28 10.31 1.62
N PHE A 853 -17.64 10.45 0.35
CA PHE A 853 -16.81 10.30 -0.83
C PHE A 853 -16.39 11.68 -1.34
N ASP A 854 -15.10 11.84 -1.58
CA ASP A 854 -14.47 13.05 -2.08
C ASP A 854 -14.29 12.91 -3.60
N PRO A 855 -14.81 13.85 -4.41
CA PRO A 855 -14.60 13.90 -5.86
C PRO A 855 -13.14 13.89 -6.32
N GLN A 856 -12.19 14.12 -5.41
CA GLN A 856 -10.76 14.00 -5.70
C GLN A 856 -10.19 12.58 -5.46
N GLY A 857 -11.03 11.57 -5.26
CA GLY A 857 -10.62 10.17 -5.17
C GLY A 857 -10.49 9.60 -3.76
N GLY A 858 -10.97 10.29 -2.73
CA GLY A 858 -10.79 9.91 -1.32
C GLY A 858 -12.10 9.61 -0.58
N THR A 859 -11.98 9.11 0.64
CA THR A 859 -13.10 9.05 1.60
C THR A 859 -12.82 9.96 2.78
N TYR A 860 -13.87 10.50 3.40
CA TYR A 860 -13.80 11.32 4.59
C TYR A 860 -14.80 10.84 5.64
N ILE A 861 -14.37 10.73 6.90
CA ILE A 861 -15.21 10.29 8.01
C ILE A 861 -15.22 11.40 9.05
N VAL A 862 -16.40 11.88 9.40
CA VAL A 862 -16.51 13.02 10.32
C VAL A 862 -16.67 12.58 11.77
N ASN A 863 -17.47 11.53 12.00
CA ASN A 863 -17.64 10.94 13.31
C ASN A 863 -16.37 10.16 13.70
N PRO A 864 -15.61 10.59 14.73
CA PRO A 864 -14.31 9.98 14.98
C PRO A 864 -14.41 8.60 15.67
N THR A 865 -15.54 8.25 16.31
CA THR A 865 -15.81 6.87 16.77
C THR A 865 -15.93 5.92 15.57
N ILE A 866 -16.64 6.35 14.53
CA ILE A 866 -16.79 5.56 13.30
C ILE A 866 -15.46 5.51 12.53
N ARG A 867 -14.68 6.59 12.57
CA ARG A 867 -13.34 6.62 11.98
C ARG A 867 -12.43 5.55 12.57
N ARG A 868 -12.46 5.38 13.91
CA ARG A 868 -11.73 4.32 14.63
C ARG A 868 -12.18 2.92 14.22
N GLU A 869 -13.48 2.67 14.14
CA GLU A 869 -14.01 1.37 13.72
C GLU A 869 -13.62 1.04 12.27
N ILE A 870 -13.72 2.00 11.35
CA ILE A 870 -13.28 1.84 9.97
C ILE A 870 -11.75 1.65 9.90
N TYR A 871 -10.99 2.34 10.74
CA TYR A 871 -9.54 2.17 10.82
C TYR A 871 -9.14 0.73 11.19
N LYS A 872 -9.82 0.15 12.18
CA LYS A 872 -9.65 -1.23 12.60
C LYS A 872 -10.02 -2.21 11.47
N LEU A 873 -11.14 -1.99 10.78
CA LEU A 873 -11.54 -2.77 9.60
C LEU A 873 -10.45 -2.75 8.52
N ARG A 874 -9.97 -1.55 8.15
CA ARG A 874 -8.91 -1.36 7.14
C ARG A 874 -7.64 -2.09 7.52
N SER A 875 -7.22 -1.97 8.78
CA SER A 875 -6.04 -2.66 9.30
C SER A 875 -6.16 -4.16 9.16
N SER A 876 -7.31 -4.72 9.54
CA SER A 876 -7.56 -6.17 9.47
C SER A 876 -7.61 -6.70 8.05
N PHE A 877 -8.23 -5.93 7.16
CA PHE A 877 -8.25 -6.20 5.74
C PHE A 877 -6.84 -6.19 5.14
N HIS A 878 -6.05 -5.14 5.37
CA HIS A 878 -4.67 -5.05 4.90
C HIS A 878 -3.81 -6.22 5.38
N MET A 879 -3.85 -6.52 6.68
CA MET A 879 -3.08 -7.63 7.25
C MET A 879 -3.51 -8.99 6.69
N THR A 880 -4.81 -9.17 6.40
CA THR A 880 -5.31 -10.37 5.73
C THR A 880 -4.76 -10.48 4.31
N LEU A 881 -4.76 -9.39 3.53
CA LEU A 881 -4.18 -9.41 2.19
C LEU A 881 -2.67 -9.67 2.20
N ILE A 882 -1.95 -9.12 3.18
CA ILE A 882 -0.50 -9.37 3.37
C ILE A 882 -0.27 -10.85 3.67
N HIS A 883 -1.06 -11.45 4.56
CA HIS A 883 -0.98 -12.89 4.84
C HIS A 883 -1.14 -13.74 3.57
N LEU A 884 -2.20 -13.49 2.79
CA LEU A 884 -2.45 -14.19 1.52
C LEU A 884 -1.32 -13.99 0.51
N SER A 885 -0.79 -12.77 0.44
CA SER A 885 0.33 -12.40 -0.42
C SER A 885 1.55 -13.27 -0.15
N LEU A 886 1.95 -13.35 1.12
CA LEU A 886 3.10 -14.12 1.57
C LEU A 886 2.95 -15.61 1.26
N LEU A 887 1.78 -16.19 1.55
CA LEU A 887 1.51 -17.61 1.26
C LEU A 887 1.59 -17.92 -0.24
N LYS A 888 1.03 -17.05 -1.08
CA LYS A 888 1.09 -17.22 -2.55
C LYS A 888 2.52 -17.10 -3.07
N LYS A 889 3.32 -16.16 -2.55
CA LYS A 889 4.74 -16.09 -2.88
C LYS A 889 5.50 -17.35 -2.49
N GLY A 890 5.20 -17.94 -1.34
CA GLY A 890 5.78 -19.23 -0.94
C GLY A 890 5.43 -20.38 -1.87
N ARG A 891 4.21 -20.39 -2.42
CA ARG A 891 3.86 -21.35 -3.47
C ARG A 891 4.59 -21.07 -4.79
N MET A 892 4.60 -19.82 -5.25
CA MET A 892 5.33 -19.43 -6.47
C MET A 892 6.80 -19.82 -6.37
N PHE A 893 7.42 -19.56 -5.22
CA PHE A 893 8.78 -19.96 -4.93
C PHE A 893 8.96 -21.48 -5.04
N ARG A 894 8.10 -22.29 -4.40
CA ARG A 894 8.14 -23.77 -4.51
C ARG A 894 7.97 -24.27 -5.94
N GLU A 895 7.01 -23.72 -6.68
CA GLU A 895 6.76 -24.07 -8.09
C GLU A 895 7.98 -23.75 -8.96
N MET A 896 8.64 -22.61 -8.74
CA MET A 896 9.84 -22.19 -9.48
C MET A 896 11.08 -23.01 -9.11
N THR A 897 11.22 -23.45 -7.86
CA THR A 897 12.35 -24.29 -7.44
C THR A 897 12.20 -25.74 -7.86
N ASN A 898 10.96 -26.23 -7.99
CA ASN A 898 10.64 -27.61 -8.37
C ASN A 898 10.46 -27.81 -9.88
N SER A 899 10.11 -26.76 -10.63
CA SER A 899 10.06 -26.84 -12.09
C SER A 899 11.46 -27.03 -12.67
N LYS A 900 11.59 -27.88 -13.71
CA LYS A 900 12.77 -27.82 -14.58
C LYS A 900 12.87 -26.39 -15.10
N ARG A 901 14.10 -25.82 -15.11
CA ARG A 901 14.34 -24.43 -15.55
C ARG A 901 13.59 -24.20 -16.85
N THR A 902 12.56 -23.35 -16.83
CA THR A 902 11.71 -23.05 -17.99
C THR A 902 12.58 -22.60 -19.14
N SER A 903 12.84 -23.51 -20.08
CA SER A 903 13.42 -23.16 -21.37
C SER A 903 12.32 -22.64 -22.29
N LEU A 904 12.67 -21.83 -23.28
CA LEU A 904 11.73 -21.41 -24.32
C LEU A 904 11.25 -22.59 -25.19
N ASP A 905 11.84 -23.77 -25.03
CA ASP A 905 11.45 -25.02 -25.71
C ASP A 905 10.46 -25.83 -24.85
N ASP A 906 10.45 -25.66 -23.53
CA ASP A 906 9.43 -26.22 -22.61
C ASP A 906 8.09 -25.47 -22.68
N ILE A 907 8.05 -24.30 -23.33
CA ILE A 907 6.80 -23.68 -23.78
C ILE A 907 6.36 -24.44 -25.04
N THR A 908 6.11 -25.74 -24.89
CA THR A 908 5.59 -26.58 -25.96
C THR A 908 4.22 -26.04 -26.37
N PHE A 909 4.12 -25.66 -27.64
CA PHE A 909 2.88 -25.23 -28.27
C PHE A 909 1.82 -26.35 -28.13
N ASN A 910 0.80 -26.11 -27.32
CA ASN A 910 -0.44 -26.87 -27.38
C ASN A 910 -1.48 -25.99 -28.07
N GLU A 911 -1.98 -26.42 -29.23
CA GLU A 911 -3.01 -25.73 -30.00
C GLU A 911 -4.31 -25.52 -29.18
N LYS A 912 -4.49 -26.30 -28.11
CA LYS A 912 -5.54 -26.11 -27.10
C LYS A 912 -5.29 -24.93 -26.15
N ASP A 913 -4.05 -24.65 -25.77
CA ASP A 913 -3.70 -23.48 -24.95
C ASP A 913 -3.72 -22.19 -25.80
N TYR A 914 -3.42 -22.30 -27.10
CA TYR A 914 -3.58 -21.22 -28.09
C TYR A 914 -5.00 -20.63 -28.14
N LYS A 915 -6.05 -21.45 -27.95
CA LYS A 915 -7.44 -20.95 -27.87
C LYS A 915 -7.76 -20.17 -26.59
N LYS A 916 -6.97 -20.36 -25.52
CA LYS A 916 -7.15 -19.65 -24.22
C LYS A 916 -6.37 -18.33 -24.12
N PHE A 917 -5.32 -18.15 -24.93
CA PHE A 917 -4.41 -17.00 -24.87
C PHE A 917 -4.41 -16.21 -26.18
N ILE A 918 -5.58 -15.69 -26.57
CA ILE A 918 -5.66 -14.77 -27.70
C ILE A 918 -5.31 -13.36 -27.20
N VAL A 919 -4.18 -12.83 -27.66
CA VAL A 919 -3.95 -11.37 -27.67
C VAL A 919 -5.07 -10.78 -28.53
N PRO A 920 -5.92 -9.88 -27.99
CA PRO A 920 -7.07 -9.36 -28.73
C PRO A 920 -6.60 -8.73 -30.05
N LYS A 921 -7.49 -8.70 -31.04
CA LYS A 921 -7.38 -7.68 -32.09
C LYS A 921 -7.48 -6.35 -31.37
N ILE A 922 -6.32 -5.75 -31.08
CA ILE A 922 -6.23 -4.40 -30.56
C ILE A 922 -6.66 -3.46 -31.70
N THR A 923 -7.96 -3.25 -31.84
CA THR A 923 -8.51 -2.07 -32.50
C THR A 923 -8.55 -0.97 -31.46
N PHE A 924 -7.50 -0.15 -31.42
CA PHE A 924 -7.62 1.16 -30.79
C PHE A 924 -8.49 2.02 -31.70
N VAL A 925 -9.58 2.57 -31.13
CA VAL A 925 -10.25 3.73 -31.71
C VAL A 925 -9.26 4.88 -31.63
N ASP A 926 -8.81 5.37 -32.77
CA ASP A 926 -8.00 6.59 -32.87
C ASP A 926 -8.86 7.77 -32.41
N ASN A 927 -8.76 8.13 -31.13
CA ASN A 927 -9.16 9.46 -30.69
C ASN A 927 -8.09 10.44 -31.18
N LYS A 928 -8.34 11.03 -32.36
CA LYS A 928 -7.76 12.32 -32.72
C LYS A 928 -8.26 13.34 -31.69
N TYR A 929 -7.35 13.94 -30.95
CA TYR A 929 -7.51 15.32 -30.52
C TYR A 929 -7.32 16.25 -31.72
#